data_AF-A0A146M6T1-F1
#
_entry.id   AF-A0A146M6T1-F1
#
_cell.length_a   1.000
_cell.length_b   1.000
_cell.length_c   1.000
_cell.angle_alpha   90.00
_cell.angle_beta   90.00
_cell.angle_gamma   90.00
#
_symmetry.space_group_name_H-M   'P 1'
#
loop_
_entity.id
_entity.type
_entity.pdbx_description
1 polymer ?
#
loop_
_entity_poly.entity_id
_entity_poly.type
_entity_poly.pdbx_seq_one_letter_code
_entity_poly.pdbx_strand_id
1 'polypeptide(L)'
;MGQRDMDKPNHPHKTVGDVPIRRSPRIQNQAKPNPGLLAAKKNAMQKMGNKKQTATFSFVHDIYQTARESKGMAQLPTGVVFDEKMCEHECLWDRNYPECPERLSGVIQRCGALGLLSRCLRIDATVASEAQLASLHKHEQVELLKSTHKYTDEEYLETLSSKYDAIFIHPSSWECALLAAGSAIQLVDEICNGKVQNGMALVRPPGHHAMRGEYCGYCFFNNVALAAEHALSKGLKRILIVDWDVHHGQGTQQMFYNDPRVVYFSFHRYEHGSFWPNLRESDFDYIGEGPGRGFNFNIPLNQTGMTDADYLAVFHDVLLQMAYEYDPELVLVSAGYDAAFGDEKGEMELTPAVYAHFISSLMGLANGKLAVVLEGGYCIKSLAEGAAMTLRALLGDPCPNIGSVGPPSPSMLETILNIIYAQRQYWKCFRNYLDVYSIHEPPSESEKRHLPVIRYEFNEPIPEKYATRNCYPVQNLDFRRRISAQLDSLIKGANLFIPPHKVSFVYDPRMMEHKNYEDRDHIEKPSRIFSIHKMHEEFGLLKRLHILTGRYATDEELLYAHSKNHLKQVKDFKEMSPKELIKMKDAFHSVYFHQESYQAARLAAGCLLQVVDSVMTGESSNGVAVIRPPGHHADIDDPCGFCIFNSVSVAAMYAMKQYNLQRILIVDWDVHHGNGTQEIFLEDPRVLYISVHRFDNGDFFPHTGDGAALHVGRLEGTGFNVNIPWNKSNMSNGDYVAAFYRVILPIAYQFNPELVLVSAGFDAAEGDPLGGCKVTPEAFGHFTNWLKPLANGRIILSLEGGYNINSISYSMTMCTKALLGDPIPSLGPGLVPCESAVESINETISYHAQYWSTLCLNQSIPAEDVLTSSKKIKPANGKIVTPEGNNNNINNSSKNVQTLICEGQLLRGLSLSEAKAVGQPEDANEEAKRSGDEGGGGPPEPSTSQGNVASSAEKAPTLTDFLCDNIQALVNEEMFAVVPLRSCPHLPQIRPIPDNGIDTNATCESCTQPNENWTCLVCYTTQCGRYVNEHMLQHHLETEHPLTLSFSDLSVWCYPCQAYIDNQALYNAKNAAHISKFGSQLTWSYQRKE
;
A
#
# COMPACT_ATOMS: atom_id res chain seq x y z
N MET A 1 19.70 -52.11 5.91
CA MET A 1 19.69 -53.56 5.65
C MET A 1 18.50 -54.16 6.39
N GLY A 2 17.84 -55.17 5.81
CA GLY A 2 16.60 -55.78 6.34
C GLY A 2 15.50 -55.77 5.27
N GLN A 3 15.14 -56.95 4.78
CA GLN A 3 14.27 -57.18 3.61
C GLN A 3 13.15 -58.16 3.97
N ARG A 4 11.97 -57.99 3.33
CA ARG A 4 11.08 -59.08 2.83
C ARG A 4 10.38 -59.99 3.86
N ASP A 5 9.26 -60.66 3.57
CA ASP A 5 8.11 -60.44 2.66
C ASP A 5 7.08 -61.58 2.89
N MET A 6 5.82 -61.40 2.45
CA MET A 6 4.90 -62.45 1.92
C MET A 6 4.36 -63.60 2.84
N ASP A 7 3.23 -64.28 2.59
CA ASP A 7 1.94 -63.92 1.94
C ASP A 7 0.90 -65.09 2.05
N LYS A 8 -0.39 -64.80 2.33
CA LYS A 8 -1.61 -65.53 1.84
C LYS A 8 -1.73 -67.07 2.12
N PRO A 9 -2.72 -67.86 1.58
CA PRO A 9 -3.90 -67.56 0.73
C PRO A 9 -5.26 -68.20 1.15
N ASN A 10 -6.40 -67.73 0.59
CA ASN A 10 -7.20 -68.48 -0.41
C ASN A 10 -8.51 -67.81 -0.90
N HIS A 11 -8.72 -67.91 -2.22
CA HIS A 11 -9.97 -67.79 -3.00
C HIS A 11 -10.30 -69.24 -3.53
N PRO A 12 -11.41 -69.59 -4.27
CA PRO A 12 -11.94 -68.81 -5.41
C PRO A 12 -13.41 -69.04 -5.95
N HIS A 13 -13.77 -68.29 -7.00
CA HIS A 13 -14.71 -68.59 -8.12
C HIS A 13 -16.23 -68.81 -7.84
N LYS A 14 -17.18 -68.56 -8.78
CA LYS A 14 -17.17 -68.54 -10.27
C LYS A 14 -18.23 -67.58 -10.88
N THR A 15 -18.25 -67.40 -12.21
CA THR A 15 -18.99 -66.35 -12.98
C THR A 15 -20.00 -66.88 -14.04
N VAL A 16 -20.68 -65.94 -14.77
CA VAL A 16 -21.59 -66.10 -15.95
C VAL A 16 -23.06 -66.47 -15.58
N GLY A 17 -24.19 -65.93 -16.09
CA GLY A 17 -24.61 -64.87 -17.07
C GLY A 17 -26.15 -64.97 -17.29
N ASP A 18 -26.94 -64.19 -18.06
CA ASP A 18 -26.81 -62.89 -18.77
C ASP A 18 -28.22 -62.42 -19.33
N VAL A 19 -28.38 -61.15 -19.79
CA VAL A 19 -29.51 -60.54 -20.59
C VAL A 19 -30.92 -60.40 -19.93
N PRO A 20 -31.79 -59.35 -20.18
CA PRO A 20 -31.67 -58.08 -20.91
C PRO A 20 -31.97 -56.78 -20.09
N ILE A 21 -31.73 -55.62 -20.71
CA ILE A 21 -31.97 -54.24 -20.21
C ILE A 21 -33.49 -53.91 -20.05
N ARG A 22 -33.90 -53.29 -18.93
CA ARG A 22 -35.13 -52.45 -18.82
C ARG A 22 -35.10 -51.41 -17.68
N ARG A 23 -35.94 -50.38 -17.80
CA ARG A 23 -35.89 -49.07 -17.10
C ARG A 23 -36.52 -49.06 -15.68
N SER A 24 -36.00 -48.21 -14.81
CA SER A 24 -36.52 -47.93 -13.45
C SER A 24 -37.89 -47.20 -13.43
N PRO A 25 -38.73 -47.37 -12.39
CA PRO A 25 -40.13 -46.91 -12.40
C PRO A 25 -40.36 -45.47 -11.89
N ARG A 26 -41.39 -44.81 -12.44
CA ARG A 26 -41.98 -43.53 -11.97
C ARG A 26 -43.26 -43.78 -11.16
N ILE A 27 -43.40 -43.14 -10.00
CA ILE A 27 -44.69 -42.85 -9.32
C ILE A 27 -44.50 -41.47 -8.66
N GLN A 28 -45.00 -40.33 -9.17
CA GLN A 28 -46.40 -39.84 -9.26
C GLN A 28 -47.14 -39.72 -7.92
N ASN A 29 -47.18 -38.50 -7.38
CA ASN A 29 -48.34 -38.03 -6.62
C ASN A 29 -48.55 -36.52 -6.85
N GLN A 30 -49.66 -36.16 -7.52
CA GLN A 30 -50.06 -34.78 -7.78
C GLN A 30 -51.06 -34.32 -6.72
N ALA A 31 -50.64 -33.49 -5.76
CA ALA A 31 -51.59 -32.73 -4.96
C ALA A 31 -52.16 -31.58 -5.80
N LYS A 32 -53.49 -31.51 -5.96
CA LYS A 32 -54.14 -30.38 -6.64
C LYS A 32 -53.93 -29.10 -5.81
N PRO A 33 -53.52 -27.97 -6.42
CA PRO A 33 -53.32 -26.72 -5.71
C PRO A 33 -54.62 -26.18 -5.12
N ASN A 34 -54.55 -25.64 -3.90
CA ASN A 34 -55.68 -25.05 -3.17
C ASN A 34 -56.35 -23.94 -4.01
N PRO A 35 -57.68 -24.00 -4.24
CA PRO A 35 -58.42 -22.96 -4.98
C PRO A 35 -58.22 -21.54 -4.44
N GLY A 36 -58.08 -21.38 -3.12
CA GLY A 36 -57.80 -20.08 -2.49
C GLY A 36 -56.43 -19.51 -2.87
N LEU A 37 -55.42 -20.36 -3.04
CA LEU A 37 -54.07 -19.96 -3.46
C LEU A 37 -54.05 -19.55 -4.94
N LEU A 38 -54.84 -20.23 -5.78
CA LEU A 38 -55.04 -19.87 -7.19
C LEU A 38 -55.85 -18.58 -7.35
N ALA A 39 -56.90 -18.38 -6.55
CA ALA A 39 -57.66 -17.13 -6.52
C ALA A 39 -56.80 -15.95 -6.03
N ALA A 40 -55.98 -16.15 -4.99
CA ALA A 40 -55.03 -15.15 -4.51
C ALA A 40 -53.98 -14.81 -5.58
N LYS A 41 -53.40 -15.79 -6.28
CA LYS A 41 -52.50 -15.54 -7.42
C LYS A 41 -53.19 -14.81 -8.56
N LYS A 42 -54.44 -15.15 -8.91
CA LYS A 42 -55.19 -14.46 -9.97
C LYS A 42 -55.49 -13.00 -9.61
N ASN A 43 -55.87 -12.73 -8.37
CA ASN A 43 -56.09 -11.37 -7.87
C ASN A 43 -54.79 -10.56 -7.78
N ALA A 44 -53.67 -11.19 -7.40
CA ALA A 44 -52.35 -10.55 -7.43
C ALA A 44 -51.92 -10.19 -8.87
N MET A 45 -52.08 -11.12 -9.81
CA MET A 45 -51.77 -10.87 -11.23
C MET A 45 -52.69 -9.82 -11.86
N GLN A 46 -53.98 -9.77 -11.50
CA GLN A 46 -54.88 -8.70 -11.94
C GLN A 46 -54.55 -7.33 -11.32
N LYS A 47 -53.99 -7.28 -10.10
CA LYS A 47 -53.47 -6.03 -9.51
C LYS A 47 -52.11 -5.58 -10.07
N MET A 48 -51.34 -6.48 -10.69
CA MET A 48 -50.06 -6.17 -11.32
C MET A 48 -50.17 -5.85 -12.83
N GLY A 49 -51.35 -6.01 -13.43
CA GLY A 49 -51.62 -5.56 -14.79
C GLY A 49 -51.76 -4.04 -14.87
N ASN A 50 -50.72 -3.37 -15.43
CA ASN A 50 -50.61 -1.93 -15.75
C ASN A 50 -49.78 -1.02 -14.82
N LYS A 51 -48.69 -1.54 -14.22
CA LYS A 51 -47.51 -0.71 -13.92
C LYS A 51 -46.22 -1.44 -14.31
N LYS A 52 -45.66 -1.10 -15.48
CA LYS A 52 -44.23 -1.33 -15.77
C LYS A 52 -43.42 -0.30 -14.97
N GLN A 53 -43.13 -0.61 -13.71
CA GLN A 53 -41.99 -0.03 -13.03
C GLN A 53 -40.82 -1.01 -13.16
N THR A 54 -39.68 -0.52 -13.64
CA THR A 54 -38.40 -1.21 -13.62
C THR A 54 -37.95 -1.37 -12.18
N ALA A 55 -38.20 -2.54 -11.59
CA ALA A 55 -37.64 -2.90 -10.30
C ALA A 55 -36.14 -3.18 -10.49
N THR A 56 -35.31 -2.18 -10.21
CA THR A 56 -33.88 -2.37 -9.97
C THR A 56 -33.73 -3.27 -8.75
N PHE A 57 -33.22 -4.49 -8.97
CA PHE A 57 -32.72 -5.30 -7.87
C PHE A 57 -31.46 -4.62 -7.33
N SER A 58 -31.60 -3.92 -6.21
CA SER A 58 -30.45 -3.56 -5.38
C SER A 58 -29.78 -4.86 -4.94
N PHE A 59 -28.57 -5.10 -5.45
CA PHE A 59 -27.69 -6.13 -4.91
C PHE A 59 -27.24 -5.59 -3.56
N VAL A 60 -27.71 -6.18 -2.46
CA VAL A 60 -27.19 -5.87 -1.12
C VAL A 60 -25.75 -6.38 -1.08
N HIS A 61 -24.78 -5.46 -1.04
CA HIS A 61 -23.38 -5.81 -0.89
C HIS A 61 -23.16 -6.37 0.52
N ASP A 62 -22.63 -7.59 0.61
CA ASP A 62 -22.33 -8.26 1.87
C ASP A 62 -20.88 -7.98 2.23
N ILE A 63 -20.67 -6.99 3.09
CA ILE A 63 -19.34 -6.47 3.51
C ILE A 63 -18.44 -7.52 4.18
N TYR A 64 -18.98 -8.69 4.54
CA TYR A 64 -18.21 -9.81 5.10
C TYR A 64 -18.05 -10.97 4.11
N GLN A 65 -18.46 -10.83 2.85
CA GLN A 65 -18.41 -11.93 1.87
C GLN A 65 -16.98 -12.44 1.69
N THR A 66 -16.02 -11.54 1.44
CA THR A 66 -14.60 -11.85 1.24
C THR A 66 -14.00 -12.58 2.45
N ALA A 67 -14.13 -12.01 3.65
CA ALA A 67 -13.71 -12.64 4.91
C ALA A 67 -14.35 -14.03 5.12
N ARG A 68 -15.63 -14.21 4.78
CA ARG A 68 -16.37 -15.47 4.93
C ARG A 68 -15.95 -16.53 3.90
N GLU A 69 -15.65 -16.12 2.67
CA GLU A 69 -15.10 -16.99 1.63
C GLU A 69 -13.66 -17.43 1.97
N SER A 70 -12.89 -16.58 2.66
CA SER A 70 -11.54 -16.91 3.15
C SER A 70 -11.48 -18.00 4.22
N LYS A 71 -12.62 -18.48 4.72
CA LYS A 71 -12.73 -19.51 5.76
C LYS A 71 -11.93 -20.78 5.45
N GLY A 72 -11.90 -21.19 4.18
CA GLY A 72 -11.13 -22.37 3.74
C GLY A 72 -9.67 -22.07 3.37
N MET A 73 -9.27 -20.81 3.26
CA MET A 73 -7.91 -20.42 2.88
C MET A 73 -6.95 -20.68 4.04
N ALA A 74 -5.95 -21.51 3.83
CA ALA A 74 -4.84 -21.72 4.75
C ALA A 74 -3.53 -21.74 3.96
N GLN A 75 -2.39 -21.46 4.63
CA GLN A 75 -1.09 -21.48 3.98
C GLN A 75 -0.83 -22.83 3.27
N LEU A 76 -0.75 -22.82 1.93
CA LEU A 76 -0.30 -23.96 1.14
C LEU A 76 1.23 -24.09 1.22
N PRO A 77 1.83 -25.24 0.84
CA PRO A 77 3.28 -25.42 0.89
C PRO A 77 4.03 -24.40 0.02
N THR A 78 5.25 -24.04 0.42
CA THR A 78 6.19 -23.27 -0.42
C THR A 78 6.87 -24.19 -1.41
N GLY A 79 6.83 -23.86 -2.70
CA GLY A 79 7.52 -24.60 -3.76
C GLY A 79 9.00 -24.27 -3.88
N VAL A 80 9.82 -25.24 -4.29
CA VAL A 80 11.21 -24.98 -4.72
C VAL A 80 11.58 -25.76 -5.99
N VAL A 81 12.04 -25.03 -7.01
CA VAL A 81 12.54 -25.58 -8.28
C VAL A 81 14.04 -25.29 -8.40
N PHE A 82 14.81 -26.27 -8.87
CA PHE A 82 16.22 -26.15 -9.28
C PHE A 82 16.65 -27.45 -9.95
N ASP A 83 17.74 -27.45 -10.71
CA ASP A 83 18.38 -28.66 -11.22
C ASP A 83 19.90 -28.44 -11.19
N GLU A 84 20.67 -29.42 -10.72
CA GLU A 84 22.12 -29.33 -10.66
C GLU A 84 22.77 -29.29 -12.06
N LYS A 85 22.07 -29.74 -13.11
CA LYS A 85 22.49 -29.54 -14.51
C LYS A 85 22.72 -28.09 -14.89
N MET A 86 22.01 -27.15 -14.27
CA MET A 86 22.24 -25.71 -14.52
C MET A 86 23.63 -25.24 -14.04
N CYS A 87 24.35 -26.05 -13.26
CA CYS A 87 25.77 -25.85 -12.94
C CYS A 87 26.73 -26.28 -14.08
N GLU A 88 26.27 -26.98 -15.12
CA GLU A 88 27.09 -27.33 -16.29
C GLU A 88 27.34 -26.14 -17.22
N HIS A 89 26.68 -24.99 -17.02
CA HIS A 89 26.96 -23.77 -17.76
C HIS A 89 28.08 -22.97 -17.05
N GLU A 90 29.26 -22.95 -17.68
CA GLU A 90 30.45 -22.22 -17.21
C GLU A 90 31.21 -21.55 -18.38
N CYS A 91 32.06 -20.58 -18.07
CA CYS A 91 32.89 -19.87 -19.04
C CYS A 91 34.18 -20.64 -19.34
N LEU A 92 34.28 -21.24 -20.53
CA LEU A 92 35.41 -22.10 -20.91
C LEU A 92 36.77 -21.37 -20.86
N TRP A 93 36.77 -20.09 -21.24
CA TRP A 93 37.97 -19.29 -21.46
C TRP A 93 38.39 -18.39 -20.29
N ASP A 94 37.52 -18.19 -19.29
CA ASP A 94 37.81 -17.39 -18.10
C ASP A 94 37.22 -18.03 -16.84
N ARG A 95 38.07 -18.64 -16.03
CA ARG A 95 37.68 -19.35 -14.80
C ARG A 95 37.27 -18.44 -13.64
N ASN A 96 37.51 -17.12 -13.74
CA ASN A 96 37.15 -16.16 -12.70
C ASN A 96 35.89 -15.36 -13.09
N TYR A 97 35.19 -15.76 -14.15
CA TYR A 97 33.99 -15.08 -14.63
C TYR A 97 32.92 -15.03 -13.52
N PRO A 98 32.33 -13.85 -13.20
CA PRO A 98 31.44 -13.71 -12.03
C PRO A 98 30.19 -14.60 -12.11
N GLU A 99 29.63 -14.76 -13.31
CA GLU A 99 28.53 -15.69 -13.57
C GLU A 99 29.11 -17.12 -13.63
N CYS A 100 28.95 -17.87 -12.54
CA CYS A 100 29.62 -19.15 -12.32
C CYS A 100 28.73 -20.19 -11.59
N PRO A 101 29.01 -21.50 -11.71
CA PRO A 101 28.26 -22.58 -11.05
C PRO A 101 28.15 -22.46 -9.51
N GLU A 102 29.12 -21.83 -8.87
CA GLU A 102 29.17 -21.54 -7.44
C GLU A 102 27.99 -20.69 -6.97
N ARG A 103 27.39 -19.88 -7.85
CA ARG A 103 26.21 -19.06 -7.54
C ARG A 103 25.00 -19.93 -7.17
N LEU A 104 24.65 -20.89 -8.03
CA LEU A 104 23.50 -21.78 -7.80
C LEU A 104 23.79 -22.80 -6.70
N SER A 105 24.96 -23.44 -6.77
CA SER A 105 25.35 -24.46 -5.78
C SER A 105 25.54 -23.89 -4.37
N GLY A 106 26.06 -22.66 -4.24
CA GLY A 106 26.17 -21.95 -2.96
C GLY A 106 24.81 -21.63 -2.33
N VAL A 107 23.83 -21.16 -3.13
CA VAL A 107 22.45 -20.93 -2.66
C VAL A 107 21.80 -22.26 -2.21
N ILE A 108 21.89 -23.31 -3.02
CA ILE A 108 21.37 -24.65 -2.67
C ILE A 108 22.01 -25.14 -1.37
N GLN A 109 23.34 -25.03 -1.23
CA GLN A 109 24.07 -25.44 -0.05
C GLN A 109 23.63 -24.66 1.20
N ARG A 110 23.47 -23.33 1.11
CA ARG A 110 23.08 -22.51 2.26
C ARG A 110 21.63 -22.76 2.69
N CYS A 111 20.70 -22.84 1.73
CA CYS A 111 19.32 -23.23 2.00
C CYS A 111 19.22 -24.65 2.58
N GLY A 112 20.08 -25.57 2.15
CA GLY A 112 20.21 -26.92 2.72
C GLY A 112 20.76 -26.91 4.15
N ALA A 113 21.81 -26.12 4.42
CA ALA A 113 22.45 -25.99 5.72
C ALA A 113 21.53 -25.38 6.80
N LEU A 114 20.60 -24.51 6.39
CA LEU A 114 19.54 -23.97 7.25
C LEU A 114 18.27 -24.87 7.28
N GLY A 115 18.30 -26.03 6.64
CA GLY A 115 17.18 -26.99 6.61
C GLY A 115 15.99 -26.57 5.75
N LEU A 116 16.05 -25.44 5.05
CA LEU A 116 14.91 -24.82 4.34
C LEU A 116 14.37 -25.70 3.23
N LEU A 117 15.27 -26.27 2.41
CA LEU A 117 14.89 -27.13 1.28
C LEU A 117 14.07 -28.35 1.71
N SER A 118 14.30 -28.88 2.92
CA SER A 118 13.53 -30.02 3.45
C SER A 118 12.11 -29.68 3.89
N ARG A 119 11.78 -28.38 3.99
CA ARG A 119 10.47 -27.85 4.39
C ARG A 119 9.63 -27.40 3.19
N CYS A 120 10.25 -27.24 2.02
CA CYS A 120 9.59 -26.88 0.77
C CYS A 120 9.01 -28.12 0.08
N LEU A 121 7.94 -27.93 -0.71
CA LEU A 121 7.55 -28.89 -1.71
C LEU A 121 8.52 -28.80 -2.88
N ARG A 122 9.29 -29.87 -3.09
CA ARG A 122 10.12 -30.02 -4.29
C ARG A 122 9.23 -30.08 -5.53
N ILE A 123 9.44 -29.16 -6.46
CA ILE A 123 8.85 -29.18 -7.80
C ILE A 123 9.97 -29.57 -8.77
N ASP A 124 9.67 -30.48 -9.68
CA ASP A 124 10.63 -30.94 -10.68
C ASP A 124 10.92 -29.83 -11.70
N ALA A 125 12.19 -29.66 -12.06
CA ALA A 125 12.57 -28.75 -13.13
C ALA A 125 12.06 -29.28 -14.48
N THR A 126 11.58 -28.38 -15.34
CA THR A 126 11.11 -28.71 -16.68
C THR A 126 11.84 -27.85 -17.71
N VAL A 127 11.86 -28.29 -18.97
CA VAL A 127 12.40 -27.51 -20.08
C VAL A 127 11.30 -26.67 -20.73
N ALA A 128 11.58 -25.41 -21.03
CA ALA A 128 10.68 -24.58 -21.83
C ALA A 128 10.51 -25.19 -23.24
N SER A 129 9.27 -25.21 -23.74
CA SER A 129 8.99 -25.61 -25.11
C SER A 129 9.28 -24.48 -26.10
N GLU A 130 9.57 -24.81 -27.35
CA GLU A 130 9.79 -23.81 -28.42
C GLU A 130 8.59 -22.87 -28.59
N ALA A 131 7.36 -23.35 -28.35
CA ALA A 131 6.14 -22.53 -28.38
C ALA A 131 6.07 -21.52 -27.23
N GLN A 132 6.63 -21.85 -26.05
CA GLN A 132 6.77 -20.89 -24.95
C GLN A 132 7.86 -19.87 -25.26
N LEU A 133 9.03 -20.28 -25.78
CA LEU A 133 10.08 -19.34 -26.15
C LEU A 133 9.62 -18.35 -27.24
N ALA A 134 8.88 -18.84 -28.24
CA ALA A 134 8.40 -18.07 -29.37
C ALA A 134 7.29 -17.04 -29.04
N SER A 135 6.75 -17.00 -27.82
CA SER A 135 5.82 -15.92 -27.42
C SER A 135 6.54 -14.59 -27.22
N LEU A 136 7.81 -14.62 -26.81
CA LEU A 136 8.59 -13.42 -26.51
C LEU A 136 9.87 -13.28 -27.37
N HIS A 137 10.56 -14.38 -27.67
CA HIS A 137 11.83 -14.38 -28.40
C HIS A 137 11.70 -14.77 -29.87
N LYS A 138 12.55 -14.17 -30.72
CA LYS A 138 12.62 -14.46 -32.15
C LYS A 138 13.15 -15.87 -32.45
N HIS A 139 12.56 -16.50 -33.48
CA HIS A 139 12.94 -17.83 -33.92
C HIS A 139 14.43 -17.94 -34.30
N GLU A 140 15.00 -16.90 -34.90
CA GLU A 140 16.41 -16.87 -35.29
C GLU A 140 17.37 -16.97 -34.09
N GLN A 141 17.01 -16.40 -32.93
CA GLN A 141 17.78 -16.59 -31.70
C GLN A 141 17.62 -18.01 -31.16
N VAL A 142 16.37 -18.48 -31.02
CA VAL A 142 16.08 -19.81 -30.46
C VAL A 142 16.85 -20.87 -31.25
N GLU A 143 16.83 -20.83 -32.58
CA GLU A 143 17.61 -21.74 -33.43
C GLU A 143 19.13 -21.49 -33.36
N LEU A 144 19.59 -20.24 -33.20
CA LEU A 144 21.02 -19.97 -33.00
C LEU A 144 21.53 -20.64 -31.71
N LEU A 145 20.92 -20.41 -30.56
CA LEU A 145 21.35 -21.02 -29.29
C LEU A 145 21.19 -22.54 -29.34
N LYS A 146 20.07 -23.04 -29.87
CA LYS A 146 19.85 -24.47 -30.12
C LYS A 146 20.93 -25.07 -31.01
N SER A 147 21.52 -24.31 -31.93
CA SER A 147 22.62 -24.79 -32.76
C SER A 147 23.96 -24.90 -32.02
N THR A 148 24.15 -24.25 -30.85
CA THR A 148 25.46 -24.18 -30.18
C THR A 148 25.87 -25.49 -29.52
N HIS A 149 24.91 -26.30 -29.03
CA HIS A 149 25.17 -27.53 -28.26
C HIS A 149 26.05 -28.58 -28.95
N LYS A 150 26.17 -28.51 -30.28
CA LYS A 150 26.96 -29.45 -31.09
C LYS A 150 28.43 -29.01 -31.27
N TYR A 151 28.80 -27.81 -30.84
CA TYR A 151 30.16 -27.28 -30.96
C TYR A 151 30.86 -27.36 -29.61
N THR A 152 32.09 -27.87 -29.59
CA THR A 152 32.98 -27.91 -28.41
C THR A 152 34.27 -27.12 -28.64
N ASP A 153 34.30 -26.30 -29.69
CA ASP A 153 35.43 -25.45 -30.08
C ASP A 153 35.36 -24.13 -29.30
N GLU A 154 36.29 -23.94 -28.37
CA GLU A 154 36.39 -22.75 -27.51
C GLU A 154 36.53 -21.46 -28.32
N GLU A 155 37.34 -21.44 -29.39
CA GLU A 155 37.60 -20.24 -30.19
C GLU A 155 36.36 -19.81 -30.99
N TYR A 156 35.63 -20.78 -31.54
CA TYR A 156 34.34 -20.55 -32.19
C TYR A 156 33.30 -20.00 -31.20
N LEU A 157 33.18 -20.61 -30.02
CA LEU A 157 32.21 -20.20 -29.00
C LEU A 157 32.54 -18.83 -28.41
N GLU A 158 33.81 -18.51 -28.16
CA GLU A 158 34.25 -17.17 -27.73
C GLU A 158 33.96 -16.12 -28.80
N THR A 159 34.26 -16.42 -30.07
CA THR A 159 33.99 -15.54 -31.23
C THR A 159 32.50 -15.33 -31.49
N LEU A 160 31.64 -16.31 -31.17
CA LEU A 160 30.19 -16.15 -31.22
C LEU A 160 29.68 -15.31 -30.05
N SER A 161 30.24 -15.52 -28.86
CA SER A 161 29.89 -14.81 -27.63
C SER A 161 30.25 -13.34 -27.70
N SER A 162 31.41 -12.99 -28.27
CA SER A 162 31.90 -11.61 -28.41
C SER A 162 31.01 -10.70 -29.29
N LYS A 163 29.91 -11.21 -29.85
CA LYS A 163 28.91 -10.43 -30.61
C LYS A 163 27.80 -9.85 -29.74
N TYR A 164 27.71 -10.32 -28.49
CA TYR A 164 26.65 -9.99 -27.54
C TYR A 164 27.27 -9.40 -26.28
N ASP A 165 26.60 -8.42 -25.68
CA ASP A 165 27.15 -7.75 -24.50
C ASP A 165 27.07 -8.66 -23.27
N ALA A 166 28.19 -8.78 -22.56
CA ALA A 166 28.35 -9.61 -21.37
C ALA A 166 27.76 -11.04 -21.51
N ILE A 167 28.07 -11.76 -22.59
CA ILE A 167 27.63 -13.16 -22.80
C ILE A 167 28.84 -14.09 -22.96
N PHE A 168 28.70 -15.33 -22.48
CA PHE A 168 29.55 -16.47 -22.84
C PHE A 168 28.66 -17.67 -23.18
N ILE A 169 29.00 -18.39 -24.25
CA ILE A 169 28.25 -19.55 -24.73
C ILE A 169 29.04 -20.83 -24.44
N HIS A 170 28.38 -21.78 -23.79
CA HIS A 170 28.86 -23.11 -23.47
C HIS A 170 28.04 -24.17 -24.24
N PRO A 171 28.55 -25.38 -24.52
CA PRO A 171 27.75 -26.45 -25.15
C PRO A 171 26.45 -26.77 -24.40
N SER A 172 26.42 -26.64 -23.06
CA SER A 172 25.22 -26.83 -22.24
C SER A 172 24.29 -25.60 -22.15
N SER A 173 24.68 -24.42 -22.67
CA SER A 173 23.89 -23.18 -22.53
C SER A 173 22.46 -23.32 -23.03
N TRP A 174 22.24 -24.09 -24.12
CA TRP A 174 20.91 -24.39 -24.61
C TRP A 174 20.07 -25.17 -23.59
N GLU A 175 20.56 -26.31 -23.09
CA GLU A 175 19.81 -27.14 -22.13
C GLU A 175 19.59 -26.40 -20.79
N CYS A 176 20.60 -25.68 -20.31
CA CYS A 176 20.50 -24.89 -19.08
C CYS A 176 19.49 -23.73 -19.22
N ALA A 177 19.51 -22.99 -20.34
CA ALA A 177 18.54 -21.91 -20.58
C ALA A 177 17.11 -22.44 -20.73
N LEU A 178 16.91 -23.62 -21.34
CA LEU A 178 15.61 -24.28 -21.35
C LEU A 178 15.13 -24.66 -19.94
N LEU A 179 16.02 -25.22 -19.12
CA LEU A 179 15.72 -25.62 -17.73
C LEU A 179 15.42 -24.40 -16.85
N ALA A 180 16.14 -23.28 -17.01
CA ALA A 180 15.92 -22.05 -16.27
C ALA A 180 14.52 -21.46 -16.58
N ALA A 181 14.22 -21.27 -17.86
CA ALA A 181 12.93 -20.72 -18.30
C ALA A 181 11.76 -21.66 -17.96
N GLY A 182 11.93 -22.97 -18.18
CA GLY A 182 10.90 -23.96 -17.86
C GLY A 182 10.64 -24.08 -16.35
N SER A 183 11.68 -23.99 -15.52
CA SER A 183 11.56 -23.96 -14.06
C SER A 183 10.77 -22.76 -13.54
N ALA A 184 11.01 -21.56 -14.11
CA ALA A 184 10.25 -20.36 -13.77
C ALA A 184 8.77 -20.48 -14.16
N ILE A 185 8.49 -20.97 -15.38
CA ILE A 185 7.11 -21.22 -15.85
C ILE A 185 6.41 -22.29 -14.99
N GLN A 186 7.10 -23.39 -14.66
CA GLN A 186 6.54 -24.47 -13.86
C GLN A 186 6.19 -24.00 -12.44
N LEU A 187 7.06 -23.20 -11.81
CA LEU A 187 6.76 -22.61 -10.50
C LEU A 187 5.47 -21.76 -10.55
N VAL A 188 5.34 -20.91 -11.56
CA VAL A 188 4.15 -20.05 -11.73
C VAL A 188 2.89 -20.86 -12.01
N ASP A 189 2.95 -21.88 -12.86
CA ASP A 189 1.79 -22.75 -13.12
C ASP A 189 1.33 -23.47 -11.84
N GLU A 190 2.25 -23.96 -11.00
CA GLU A 190 1.93 -24.66 -9.75
C GLU A 190 1.40 -23.72 -8.64
N ILE A 191 1.80 -22.44 -8.64
CA ILE A 191 1.20 -21.38 -7.81
C ILE A 191 -0.22 -21.04 -8.31
N CYS A 192 -0.37 -20.80 -9.61
CA CYS A 192 -1.67 -20.47 -10.23
C CYS A 192 -2.70 -21.61 -10.07
N ASN A 193 -2.25 -22.86 -10.15
CA ASN A 193 -3.08 -24.06 -9.94
C ASN A 193 -3.34 -24.39 -8.46
N GLY A 194 -2.74 -23.65 -7.52
CA GLY A 194 -2.95 -23.85 -6.07
C GLY A 194 -2.36 -25.12 -5.49
N LYS A 195 -1.27 -25.65 -6.08
CA LYS A 195 -0.50 -26.77 -5.50
C LYS A 195 0.49 -26.27 -4.44
N VAL A 196 1.01 -25.06 -4.63
CA VAL A 196 1.87 -24.33 -3.69
C VAL A 196 1.33 -22.91 -3.50
N GLN A 197 1.64 -22.30 -2.35
CA GLN A 197 1.22 -20.92 -2.06
C GLN A 197 2.06 -19.92 -2.86
N ASN A 198 3.35 -20.15 -2.80
CA ASN A 198 4.44 -19.30 -3.24
C ASN A 198 5.65 -20.21 -3.51
N GLY A 199 6.76 -19.66 -3.97
CA GLY A 199 8.00 -20.44 -4.04
C GLY A 199 9.16 -19.75 -4.72
N MET A 200 10.25 -20.51 -4.88
CA MET A 200 11.50 -20.00 -5.42
C MET A 200 12.08 -20.95 -6.49
N ALA A 201 12.45 -20.39 -7.64
CA ALA A 201 13.17 -21.07 -8.71
C ALA A 201 14.66 -20.65 -8.64
N LEU A 202 15.51 -21.57 -8.18
CA LEU A 202 16.96 -21.38 -8.17
C LEU A 202 17.47 -21.84 -9.55
N VAL A 203 17.70 -20.87 -10.43
CA VAL A 203 17.96 -21.10 -11.85
C VAL A 203 19.26 -20.43 -12.30
N ARG A 204 19.90 -21.01 -13.33
CA ARG A 204 20.99 -20.41 -14.12
C ARG A 204 20.89 -20.96 -15.55
N PRO A 205 21.12 -20.16 -16.60
CA PRO A 205 21.44 -18.72 -16.61
C PRO A 205 20.28 -17.82 -16.13
N PRO A 206 20.58 -16.56 -15.77
CA PRO A 206 19.56 -15.53 -15.52
C PRO A 206 18.77 -15.17 -16.80
N GLY A 207 17.77 -14.30 -16.69
CA GLY A 207 16.84 -13.97 -17.76
C GLY A 207 16.48 -12.50 -17.98
N HIS A 208 16.47 -11.64 -16.96
CA HIS A 208 15.83 -10.30 -17.06
C HIS A 208 16.41 -9.35 -18.15
N HIS A 209 17.66 -9.55 -18.56
CA HIS A 209 18.28 -8.80 -19.67
C HIS A 209 17.99 -9.36 -21.08
N ALA A 210 17.50 -10.60 -21.20
CA ALA A 210 17.30 -11.23 -22.49
C ALA A 210 16.20 -10.50 -23.29
N MET A 211 16.56 -9.96 -24.46
CA MET A 211 15.66 -9.19 -25.31
C MET A 211 14.92 -10.10 -26.30
N ARG A 212 13.94 -9.54 -27.03
CA ARG A 212 13.19 -10.25 -28.07
C ARG A 212 14.04 -10.75 -29.24
N GLY A 213 15.20 -10.13 -29.48
CA GLY A 213 16.05 -10.39 -30.66
C GLY A 213 17.55 -10.50 -30.36
N GLU A 214 17.98 -10.36 -29.12
CA GLU A 214 19.40 -10.30 -28.73
C GLU A 214 19.64 -10.89 -27.32
N TYR A 215 20.80 -11.52 -27.11
CA TYR A 215 21.26 -11.97 -25.78
C TYR A 215 22.06 -10.85 -25.13
N CYS A 216 21.96 -10.70 -23.81
CA CYS A 216 22.62 -9.61 -23.10
C CYS A 216 22.79 -9.99 -21.63
N GLY A 217 23.87 -9.55 -20.97
CA GLY A 217 23.99 -9.60 -19.51
C GLY A 217 23.81 -10.99 -18.91
N TYR A 218 24.52 -11.99 -19.43
CA TYR A 218 24.42 -13.40 -19.04
C TYR A 218 23.06 -14.07 -19.36
N CYS A 219 22.09 -13.34 -19.90
CA CYS A 219 20.73 -13.80 -20.12
C CYS A 219 20.49 -14.28 -21.56
N PHE A 220 19.94 -15.49 -21.71
CA PHE A 220 19.60 -16.09 -23.02
C PHE A 220 18.10 -16.01 -23.34
N PHE A 221 17.26 -16.34 -22.36
CA PHE A 221 15.80 -16.25 -22.44
C PHE A 221 15.27 -15.58 -21.17
N ASN A 222 14.21 -14.79 -21.29
CA ASN A 222 13.71 -14.02 -20.17
C ASN A 222 12.79 -14.86 -19.29
N ASN A 223 13.40 -15.51 -18.29
CA ASN A 223 12.76 -16.46 -17.37
C ASN A 223 11.47 -15.88 -16.75
N VAL A 224 11.54 -14.68 -16.18
CA VAL A 224 10.41 -14.02 -15.49
C VAL A 224 9.35 -13.55 -16.48
N ALA A 225 9.73 -12.93 -17.61
CA ALA A 225 8.77 -12.49 -18.60
C ALA A 225 8.04 -13.67 -19.28
N LEU A 226 8.74 -14.78 -19.56
CA LEU A 226 8.12 -16.00 -20.08
C LEU A 226 7.11 -16.60 -19.09
N ALA A 227 7.41 -16.55 -17.79
CA ALA A 227 6.48 -16.99 -16.75
C ALA A 227 5.26 -16.05 -16.61
N ALA A 228 5.47 -14.72 -16.75
CA ALA A 228 4.40 -13.73 -16.78
C ALA A 228 3.47 -13.93 -18.00
N GLU A 229 4.04 -14.03 -19.21
CA GLU A 229 3.28 -14.30 -20.44
C GLU A 229 2.55 -15.65 -20.38
N HIS A 230 3.14 -16.67 -19.75
CA HIS A 230 2.43 -17.91 -19.48
C HIS A 230 1.19 -17.69 -18.60
N ALA A 231 1.31 -16.95 -17.49
CA ALA A 231 0.18 -16.64 -16.62
C ALA A 231 -0.90 -15.78 -17.31
N LEU A 232 -0.50 -14.79 -18.14
CA LEU A 232 -1.42 -14.02 -18.98
C LEU A 232 -2.17 -14.93 -19.97
N SER A 233 -1.48 -15.89 -20.61
CA SER A 233 -2.09 -16.88 -21.51
C SER A 233 -3.09 -17.82 -20.81
N LYS A 234 -2.94 -18.02 -19.49
CA LYS A 234 -3.88 -18.75 -18.62
C LYS A 234 -5.05 -17.89 -18.12
N GLY A 235 -5.07 -16.59 -18.43
CA GLY A 235 -6.19 -15.68 -18.17
C GLY A 235 -6.02 -14.72 -17.00
N LEU A 236 -4.83 -14.63 -16.39
CA LEU A 236 -4.53 -13.53 -15.47
C LEU A 236 -4.47 -12.20 -16.22
N LYS A 237 -4.75 -11.11 -15.50
CA LYS A 237 -4.96 -9.77 -16.04
C LYS A 237 -4.14 -8.68 -15.35
N ARG A 238 -3.64 -8.95 -14.13
CA ARG A 238 -2.82 -8.01 -13.36
C ARG A 238 -1.65 -8.75 -12.75
N ILE A 239 -0.44 -8.56 -13.27
CA ILE A 239 0.79 -9.17 -12.77
C ILE A 239 1.74 -8.05 -12.35
N LEU A 240 2.29 -8.15 -11.14
CA LEU A 240 3.36 -7.25 -10.69
C LEU A 240 4.70 -7.99 -10.83
N ILE A 241 5.63 -7.44 -11.59
CA ILE A 241 7.03 -7.87 -11.63
C ILE A 241 7.85 -6.86 -10.81
N VAL A 242 8.45 -7.34 -9.71
CA VAL A 242 9.41 -6.57 -8.92
C VAL A 242 10.81 -7.09 -9.25
N ASP A 243 11.60 -6.26 -9.92
CA ASP A 243 13.02 -6.49 -10.17
C ASP A 243 13.84 -5.71 -9.15
N TRP A 244 14.49 -6.44 -8.25
CA TRP A 244 15.37 -5.85 -7.23
C TRP A 244 16.86 -6.08 -7.51
N ASP A 245 17.18 -6.71 -8.65
CA ASP A 245 18.56 -6.84 -9.13
C ASP A 245 19.20 -5.45 -9.24
N VAL A 246 20.52 -5.37 -9.11
CA VAL A 246 21.22 -4.09 -9.20
C VAL A 246 21.39 -3.61 -10.65
N HIS A 247 21.06 -4.43 -11.65
CA HIS A 247 21.08 -4.07 -13.06
C HIS A 247 19.65 -3.94 -13.62
N HIS A 248 19.46 -3.01 -14.56
CA HIS A 248 18.14 -2.81 -15.16
C HIS A 248 17.78 -4.00 -16.07
N GLY A 249 16.69 -4.71 -15.75
CA GLY A 249 16.09 -5.74 -16.61
C GLY A 249 15.42 -5.16 -17.86
N GLN A 250 16.19 -4.49 -18.72
CA GLN A 250 15.74 -3.86 -19.96
C GLN A 250 14.99 -4.82 -20.90
N GLY A 251 15.36 -6.11 -20.90
CA GLY A 251 14.64 -7.15 -21.64
C GLY A 251 13.19 -7.29 -21.16
N THR A 252 12.99 -7.33 -19.83
CA THR A 252 11.67 -7.40 -19.20
C THR A 252 10.86 -6.13 -19.44
N GLN A 253 11.49 -4.94 -19.29
CA GLN A 253 10.87 -3.66 -19.62
C GLN A 253 10.34 -3.65 -21.08
N GLN A 254 11.19 -4.00 -22.05
CA GLN A 254 10.81 -4.01 -23.48
C GLN A 254 9.68 -4.99 -23.80
N MET A 255 9.55 -6.09 -23.06
CA MET A 255 8.51 -7.09 -23.32
C MET A 255 7.11 -6.58 -22.96
N PHE A 256 6.99 -5.76 -21.92
CA PHE A 256 5.70 -5.28 -21.37
C PHE A 256 5.47 -3.75 -21.47
N TYR A 257 6.38 -3.00 -22.09
CA TYR A 257 6.34 -1.52 -22.17
C TYR A 257 5.01 -0.90 -22.70
N ASN A 258 4.21 -1.70 -23.40
CA ASN A 258 2.89 -1.34 -23.96
C ASN A 258 1.69 -2.03 -23.28
N ASP A 259 1.90 -2.86 -22.26
CA ASP A 259 0.87 -3.77 -21.72
C ASP A 259 0.48 -3.43 -20.26
N PRO A 260 -0.69 -2.82 -20.01
CA PRO A 260 -1.13 -2.46 -18.65
C PRO A 260 -1.50 -3.67 -17.77
N ARG A 261 -1.51 -4.89 -18.34
CA ARG A 261 -1.71 -6.14 -17.58
C ARG A 261 -0.49 -6.56 -16.76
N VAL A 262 0.65 -5.89 -16.97
CA VAL A 262 1.88 -6.09 -16.21
C VAL A 262 2.40 -4.75 -15.73
N VAL A 263 2.59 -4.60 -14.41
CA VAL A 263 3.47 -3.55 -13.87
C VAL A 263 4.87 -4.12 -13.79
N TYR A 264 5.83 -3.45 -14.42
CA TYR A 264 7.26 -3.73 -14.24
C TYR A 264 7.87 -2.65 -13.34
N PHE A 265 8.54 -3.07 -12.26
CA PHE A 265 9.13 -2.19 -11.27
C PHE A 265 10.57 -2.61 -11.00
N SER A 266 11.56 -1.78 -11.38
CA SER A 266 12.97 -2.15 -11.34
C SER A 266 13.83 -1.17 -10.54
N PHE A 267 14.43 -1.65 -9.46
CA PHE A 267 15.66 -1.09 -8.91
C PHE A 267 16.82 -1.38 -9.88
N HIS A 268 17.79 -0.46 -9.93
CA HIS A 268 19.07 -0.70 -10.63
C HIS A 268 20.04 0.47 -10.41
N ARG A 269 21.32 0.16 -10.23
CA ARG A 269 22.41 1.13 -10.34
C ARG A 269 22.36 1.77 -11.73
N TYR A 270 22.42 3.09 -11.76
CA TYR A 270 22.30 3.88 -12.99
C TYR A 270 23.41 4.91 -13.10
N GLU A 271 23.72 5.62 -12.00
CA GLU A 271 24.74 6.68 -11.96
C GLU A 271 24.64 7.61 -13.18
N HIS A 272 23.44 8.16 -13.41
CA HIS A 272 23.11 8.99 -14.57
C HIS A 272 23.45 8.32 -15.93
N GLY A 273 23.19 7.02 -16.05
CA GLY A 273 23.47 6.21 -17.24
C GLY A 273 24.92 5.77 -17.41
N SER A 274 25.83 6.12 -16.50
CA SER A 274 27.23 5.68 -16.56
C SER A 274 27.46 4.23 -16.11
N PHE A 275 26.49 3.62 -15.41
CA PHE A 275 26.50 2.19 -15.09
C PHE A 275 25.80 1.34 -16.15
N TRP A 276 26.29 0.11 -16.34
CA TRP A 276 25.79 -0.87 -17.31
C TRP A 276 24.34 -1.29 -16.99
N PRO A 277 23.41 -1.40 -17.96
CA PRO A 277 23.61 -1.47 -19.42
C PRO A 277 23.74 -0.11 -20.14
N ASN A 278 23.94 0.99 -19.43
CA ASN A 278 24.20 2.32 -20.01
C ASN A 278 23.06 2.83 -20.92
N LEU A 279 21.81 2.54 -20.55
CA LEU A 279 20.63 2.83 -21.36
C LEU A 279 19.87 4.04 -20.85
N ARG A 280 19.57 5.01 -21.73
CA ARG A 280 18.75 6.17 -21.36
C ARG A 280 17.34 5.76 -20.94
N GLU A 281 16.82 4.67 -21.49
CA GLU A 281 15.52 4.09 -21.18
C GLU A 281 15.43 3.42 -19.80
N SER A 282 16.53 3.33 -19.05
CA SER A 282 16.52 2.93 -17.63
C SER A 282 16.18 4.10 -16.69
N ASP A 283 16.08 5.34 -17.15
CA ASP A 283 15.77 6.48 -16.25
C ASP A 283 14.30 6.53 -15.81
N PHE A 284 14.02 7.34 -14.79
CA PHE A 284 12.69 7.45 -14.15
C PHE A 284 11.56 7.96 -15.07
N ASP A 285 11.87 8.69 -16.15
CA ASP A 285 10.85 9.25 -17.05
C ASP A 285 10.37 8.27 -18.14
N TYR A 286 10.98 7.08 -18.23
CA TYR A 286 10.59 6.00 -19.14
C TYR A 286 9.50 5.11 -18.49
N ILE A 287 8.30 5.69 -18.43
CA ILE A 287 7.15 5.12 -17.71
C ILE A 287 6.24 4.22 -18.56
N GLY A 288 6.69 3.74 -19.71
CA GLY A 288 5.86 2.99 -20.66
C GLY A 288 5.19 3.88 -21.72
N GLU A 289 4.61 3.23 -22.73
CA GLU A 289 3.95 3.88 -23.86
C GLU A 289 2.62 3.21 -24.21
N GLY A 290 1.83 3.87 -25.08
CA GLY A 290 0.53 3.35 -25.49
C GLY A 290 -0.38 3.04 -24.29
N PRO A 291 -1.09 1.90 -24.29
CA PRO A 291 -1.88 1.44 -23.15
C PRO A 291 -1.06 1.12 -21.88
N GLY A 292 0.23 0.78 -22.01
CA GLY A 292 1.13 0.47 -20.89
C GLY A 292 1.76 1.70 -20.23
N ARG A 293 1.42 2.91 -20.67
CA ARG A 293 1.93 4.15 -20.09
C ARG A 293 1.44 4.34 -18.66
N GLY A 294 2.40 4.48 -17.73
CA GLY A 294 2.20 4.47 -16.29
C GLY A 294 2.53 3.13 -15.63
N PHE A 295 2.70 2.04 -16.38
CA PHE A 295 2.90 0.68 -15.85
C PHE A 295 4.37 0.23 -15.83
N ASN A 296 5.30 1.10 -16.24
CA ASN A 296 6.74 0.88 -16.09
C ASN A 296 7.30 1.82 -15.00
N PHE A 297 8.03 1.30 -14.03
CA PHE A 297 8.66 2.02 -12.94
C PHE A 297 10.16 1.72 -12.91
N ASN A 298 10.97 2.72 -13.22
CA ASN A 298 12.41 2.65 -13.08
C ASN A 298 12.84 3.40 -11.81
N ILE A 299 13.66 2.76 -10.99
CA ILE A 299 14.22 3.31 -9.75
C ILE A 299 15.75 3.42 -9.92
N PRO A 300 16.24 4.44 -10.66
CA PRO A 300 17.65 4.60 -10.95
C PRO A 300 18.45 5.00 -9.71
N LEU A 301 19.29 4.08 -9.21
CA LEU A 301 20.21 4.36 -8.10
C LEU A 301 21.38 5.19 -8.66
N ASN A 302 21.34 6.49 -8.39
CA ASN A 302 22.29 7.46 -8.95
C ASN A 302 23.58 7.61 -8.13
N GLN A 303 23.74 6.82 -7.06
CA GLN A 303 24.95 6.69 -6.25
C GLN A 303 25.10 5.22 -5.81
N THR A 304 26.33 4.78 -5.56
CA THR A 304 26.64 3.53 -4.85
C THR A 304 26.44 3.68 -3.34
N GLY A 305 26.51 2.57 -2.60
CA GLY A 305 26.36 2.58 -1.14
C GLY A 305 24.93 2.72 -0.64
N MET A 306 23.91 2.46 -1.49
CA MET A 306 22.50 2.43 -1.07
C MET A 306 22.29 1.34 -0.02
N THR A 307 21.49 1.65 1.00
CA THR A 307 21.30 0.84 2.20
C THR A 307 19.89 0.22 2.27
N ASP A 308 19.64 -0.57 3.31
CA ASP A 308 18.30 -1.06 3.66
C ASP A 308 17.28 0.10 3.76
N ALA A 309 17.69 1.29 4.23
CA ALA A 309 16.81 2.46 4.38
C ALA A 309 16.37 3.03 3.02
N ASP A 310 17.29 3.07 2.04
CA ASP A 310 17.01 3.57 0.69
C ASP A 310 15.95 2.71 -0.01
N TYR A 311 16.11 1.39 0.05
CA TYR A 311 15.15 0.46 -0.55
C TYR A 311 13.82 0.43 0.21
N LEU A 312 13.83 0.45 1.55
CA LEU A 312 12.60 0.50 2.35
C LEU A 312 11.80 1.78 2.09
N ALA A 313 12.46 2.94 1.88
CA ALA A 313 11.79 4.17 1.47
C ALA A 313 11.06 3.99 0.12
N VAL A 314 11.71 3.42 -0.89
CA VAL A 314 11.04 3.14 -2.19
C VAL A 314 9.91 2.11 -2.04
N PHE A 315 10.08 1.09 -1.19
CA PHE A 315 9.03 0.12 -0.90
C PHE A 315 7.79 0.81 -0.31
N HIS A 316 7.97 1.66 0.69
CA HIS A 316 6.88 2.36 1.37
C HIS A 316 6.28 3.49 0.53
N ASP A 317 7.09 4.38 -0.04
CA ASP A 317 6.62 5.60 -0.72
C ASP A 317 6.17 5.39 -2.17
N VAL A 318 6.61 4.32 -2.83
CA VAL A 318 6.32 4.10 -4.26
C VAL A 318 5.72 2.72 -4.52
N LEU A 319 6.45 1.63 -4.25
CA LEU A 319 6.06 0.29 -4.68
C LEU A 319 4.75 -0.18 -4.05
N LEU A 320 4.63 -0.11 -2.72
CA LEU A 320 3.46 -0.66 -2.03
C LEU A 320 2.22 0.21 -2.19
N GLN A 321 2.35 1.54 -2.25
CA GLN A 321 1.24 2.45 -2.59
C GLN A 321 0.62 2.06 -3.93
N MET A 322 1.45 1.96 -4.97
CA MET A 322 1.01 1.56 -6.31
C MET A 322 0.48 0.13 -6.34
N ALA A 323 1.16 -0.82 -5.69
CA ALA A 323 0.77 -2.23 -5.72
C ALA A 323 -0.58 -2.50 -5.06
N TYR A 324 -0.92 -1.74 -4.00
CA TYR A 324 -2.26 -1.80 -3.38
C TYR A 324 -3.33 -1.07 -4.21
N GLU A 325 -3.01 -0.02 -4.99
CA GLU A 325 -3.96 0.53 -5.98
C GLU A 325 -4.18 -0.45 -7.15
N TYR A 326 -3.12 -1.14 -7.60
CA TYR A 326 -3.10 -2.06 -8.75
C TYR A 326 -3.80 -3.40 -8.47
N ASP A 327 -3.71 -3.91 -7.24
CA ASP A 327 -4.30 -5.20 -6.82
C ASP A 327 -3.85 -6.38 -7.73
N PRO A 328 -2.55 -6.76 -7.75
CA PRO A 328 -2.06 -7.83 -8.61
C PRO A 328 -2.66 -9.21 -8.26
N GLU A 329 -2.89 -10.04 -9.27
CA GLU A 329 -3.40 -11.42 -9.16
C GLU A 329 -2.26 -12.45 -9.00
N LEU A 330 -1.02 -12.02 -9.30
CA LEU A 330 0.24 -12.74 -9.15
C LEU A 330 1.37 -11.71 -9.00
N VAL A 331 2.31 -11.97 -8.09
CA VAL A 331 3.56 -11.22 -7.98
C VAL A 331 4.73 -12.12 -8.39
N LEU A 332 5.59 -11.60 -9.27
CA LEU A 332 6.84 -12.21 -9.69
C LEU A 332 8.00 -11.35 -9.19
N VAL A 333 9.08 -11.98 -8.73
CA VAL A 333 10.30 -11.28 -8.32
C VAL A 333 11.47 -11.74 -9.19
N SER A 334 12.02 -10.82 -9.97
CA SER A 334 13.35 -10.94 -10.58
C SER A 334 14.36 -10.69 -9.46
N ALA A 335 14.92 -11.78 -8.92
CA ALA A 335 15.62 -11.76 -7.65
C ALA A 335 17.14 -11.84 -7.83
N GLY A 336 17.74 -10.70 -8.17
CA GLY A 336 19.18 -10.48 -8.04
C GLY A 336 19.62 -10.27 -6.59
N TYR A 337 20.84 -10.67 -6.26
CA TYR A 337 21.43 -10.42 -4.93
C TYR A 337 22.78 -9.69 -5.04
N ASP A 338 22.94 -8.90 -6.09
CA ASP A 338 24.10 -8.02 -6.34
C ASP A 338 23.91 -6.61 -5.77
N ALA A 339 22.69 -6.25 -5.37
CA ALA A 339 22.48 -5.14 -4.43
C ALA A 339 22.91 -5.49 -2.99
N ALA A 340 23.20 -6.76 -2.69
CA ALA A 340 23.58 -7.20 -1.36
C ALA A 340 25.01 -6.78 -0.99
N PHE A 341 25.22 -6.48 0.29
CA PHE A 341 26.50 -6.02 0.83
C PHE A 341 27.68 -6.87 0.35
N GLY A 342 28.67 -6.21 -0.24
CA GLY A 342 29.93 -6.80 -0.66
C GLY A 342 29.98 -7.33 -2.10
N ASP A 343 28.90 -7.22 -2.87
CA ASP A 343 28.94 -7.49 -4.31
C ASP A 343 29.89 -6.54 -5.05
N GLU A 344 30.58 -7.06 -6.07
CA GLU A 344 31.60 -6.31 -6.81
C GLU A 344 31.09 -5.57 -8.04
N LYS A 345 29.84 -5.80 -8.46
CA LYS A 345 29.17 -5.05 -9.52
C LYS A 345 28.20 -4.02 -8.94
N GLY A 346 27.39 -4.40 -7.95
CA GLY A 346 26.39 -3.50 -7.39
C GLY A 346 26.96 -2.39 -6.51
N GLU A 347 27.96 -2.69 -5.69
CA GLU A 347 28.55 -1.74 -4.73
C GLU A 347 27.51 -1.07 -3.79
N MET A 348 26.43 -1.79 -3.49
CA MET A 348 25.40 -1.40 -2.53
C MET A 348 25.60 -2.11 -1.17
N GLU A 349 24.89 -1.68 -0.14
CA GLU A 349 25.08 -2.11 1.25
C GLU A 349 23.87 -2.83 1.86
N LEU A 350 22.99 -3.44 1.05
CA LEU A 350 21.81 -4.14 1.59
C LEU A 350 22.23 -5.33 2.46
N THR A 351 21.67 -5.42 3.65
CA THR A 351 21.92 -6.56 4.54
C THR A 351 21.19 -7.79 4.02
N PRO A 352 21.77 -9.01 4.10
CA PRO A 352 21.06 -10.22 3.68
C PRO A 352 19.70 -10.44 4.37
N ALA A 353 19.48 -9.86 5.56
CA ALA A 353 18.23 -9.92 6.29
C ALA A 353 17.10 -9.10 5.64
N VAL A 354 17.39 -7.98 4.96
CA VAL A 354 16.36 -7.09 4.38
C VAL A 354 15.49 -7.78 3.32
N TYR A 355 16.05 -8.74 2.59
CA TYR A 355 15.31 -9.56 1.62
C TYR A 355 14.14 -10.32 2.24
N ALA A 356 14.21 -10.71 3.51
CA ALA A 356 13.07 -11.30 4.22
C ALA A 356 11.94 -10.29 4.43
N HIS A 357 12.27 -9.02 4.69
CA HIS A 357 11.30 -7.94 4.84
C HIS A 357 10.61 -7.61 3.52
N PHE A 358 11.36 -7.52 2.42
CA PHE A 358 10.80 -7.32 1.07
C PHE A 358 9.78 -8.41 0.72
N ILE A 359 10.14 -9.68 0.94
CA ILE A 359 9.22 -10.81 0.71
C ILE A 359 8.00 -10.75 1.62
N SER A 360 8.17 -10.46 2.92
CA SER A 360 7.04 -10.40 3.85
C SER A 360 6.05 -9.26 3.51
N SER A 361 6.54 -8.15 2.96
CA SER A 361 5.70 -7.06 2.44
C SER A 361 4.95 -7.51 1.18
N LEU A 362 5.63 -8.14 0.22
CA LEU A 362 5.00 -8.62 -1.03
C LEU A 362 4.03 -9.80 -0.82
N MET A 363 4.21 -10.60 0.24
CA MET A 363 3.26 -11.68 0.61
C MET A 363 1.88 -11.17 1.04
N GLY A 364 1.73 -9.87 1.33
CA GLY A 364 0.42 -9.23 1.52
C GLY A 364 -0.37 -9.03 0.22
N LEU A 365 0.26 -9.16 -0.95
CA LEU A 365 -0.38 -8.96 -2.26
C LEU A 365 -0.81 -10.31 -2.88
N ALA A 366 -1.70 -10.26 -3.88
CA ALA A 366 -2.10 -11.42 -4.68
C ALA A 366 -2.57 -12.66 -3.88
N ASN A 367 -3.13 -12.47 -2.68
CA ASN A 367 -3.42 -13.55 -1.71
C ASN A 367 -2.19 -14.45 -1.45
N GLY A 368 -1.00 -13.85 -1.36
CA GLY A 368 0.27 -14.55 -1.15
C GLY A 368 0.79 -15.33 -2.36
N LYS A 369 0.26 -15.14 -3.57
CA LYS A 369 0.77 -15.76 -4.81
C LYS A 369 2.03 -15.04 -5.27
N LEU A 370 3.17 -15.54 -4.81
CA LEU A 370 4.48 -14.93 -5.01
C LEU A 370 5.47 -15.97 -5.58
N ALA A 371 6.02 -15.71 -6.76
CA ALA A 371 7.09 -16.52 -7.35
C ALA A 371 8.39 -15.72 -7.40
N VAL A 372 9.47 -16.29 -6.84
CA VAL A 372 10.80 -15.68 -6.83
C VAL A 372 11.70 -16.44 -7.81
N VAL A 373 12.35 -15.76 -8.73
CA VAL A 373 13.25 -16.36 -9.74
C VAL A 373 14.64 -15.75 -9.58
N LEU A 374 15.67 -16.59 -9.44
CA LEU A 374 17.05 -16.12 -9.26
C LEU A 374 17.57 -15.43 -10.54
N GLU A 375 18.08 -14.21 -10.40
CA GLU A 375 18.73 -13.43 -11.47
C GLU A 375 20.24 -13.25 -11.16
N GLY A 376 20.72 -12.05 -10.84
CA GLY A 376 22.11 -11.70 -10.52
C GLY A 376 22.56 -11.96 -9.07
N GLY A 377 23.63 -11.29 -8.65
CA GLY A 377 24.37 -11.56 -7.40
C GLY A 377 25.61 -12.43 -7.59
N TYR A 378 26.78 -11.91 -7.23
CA TYR A 378 28.10 -12.46 -7.57
C TYR A 378 29.04 -12.57 -6.37
N CYS A 379 28.82 -11.80 -5.30
CA CYS A 379 29.35 -12.14 -3.98
C CYS A 379 28.62 -13.39 -3.44
N ILE A 380 29.13 -14.58 -3.77
CA ILE A 380 28.52 -15.90 -3.46
C ILE A 380 28.00 -16.01 -2.02
N LYS A 381 28.75 -15.48 -1.04
CA LYS A 381 28.37 -15.50 0.38
C LYS A 381 27.15 -14.63 0.69
N SER A 382 27.08 -13.43 0.11
CA SER A 382 25.97 -12.49 0.30
C SER A 382 24.72 -12.97 -0.45
N LEU A 383 24.90 -13.41 -1.71
CA LEU A 383 23.89 -14.10 -2.52
C LEU A 383 23.26 -15.28 -1.76
N ALA A 384 24.08 -16.21 -1.27
CA ALA A 384 23.58 -17.42 -0.63
C ALA A 384 22.84 -17.13 0.69
N GLU A 385 23.24 -16.08 1.42
CA GLU A 385 22.51 -15.65 2.61
C GLU A 385 21.19 -14.95 2.27
N GLY A 386 21.20 -13.98 1.34
CA GLY A 386 20.01 -13.24 0.93
C GLY A 386 18.95 -14.18 0.35
N ALA A 387 19.34 -15.09 -0.54
CA ALA A 387 18.45 -16.11 -1.10
C ALA A 387 17.87 -17.05 -0.04
N ALA A 388 18.64 -17.38 1.00
CA ALA A 388 18.14 -18.17 2.13
C ALA A 388 17.17 -17.38 3.01
N MET A 389 17.39 -16.08 3.22
CA MET A 389 16.46 -15.21 3.96
C MET A 389 15.14 -15.02 3.21
N THR A 390 15.19 -14.84 1.88
CA THR A 390 14.04 -14.90 0.97
C THR A 390 13.26 -16.21 1.16
N LEU A 391 13.92 -17.37 1.09
CA LEU A 391 13.24 -18.67 1.21
C LEU A 391 12.64 -18.89 2.61
N ARG A 392 13.27 -18.40 3.68
CA ARG A 392 12.69 -18.41 5.04
C ARG A 392 11.40 -17.59 5.11
N ALA A 393 11.39 -16.39 4.52
CA ALA A 393 10.20 -15.54 4.53
C ALA A 393 9.04 -16.19 3.74
N LEU A 394 9.31 -16.80 2.59
CA LEU A 394 8.32 -17.57 1.82
C LEU A 394 7.69 -18.71 2.64
N LEU A 395 8.51 -19.42 3.44
CA LEU A 395 8.06 -20.46 4.37
C LEU A 395 7.22 -19.92 5.55
N GLY A 396 7.16 -18.60 5.74
CA GLY A 396 6.44 -17.94 6.82
C GLY A 396 7.18 -17.95 8.17
N ASP A 397 8.51 -18.06 8.16
CA ASP A 397 9.35 -17.86 9.34
C ASP A 397 9.42 -16.37 9.74
N PRO A 398 9.70 -16.04 11.01
CA PRO A 398 9.93 -14.66 11.41
C PRO A 398 11.10 -14.00 10.66
N CYS A 399 10.95 -12.73 10.32
CA CYS A 399 12.02 -11.92 9.74
C CYS A 399 13.15 -11.70 10.77
N PRO A 400 14.44 -11.76 10.38
CA PRO A 400 15.53 -11.37 11.26
C PRO A 400 15.49 -9.87 11.55
N ASN A 401 16.14 -9.41 12.62
CA ASN A 401 16.25 -7.97 12.88
C ASN A 401 17.25 -7.32 11.91
N ILE A 402 16.88 -6.21 11.26
CA ILE A 402 17.77 -5.43 10.37
C ILE A 402 18.43 -4.23 11.06
N GLY A 403 18.17 -4.03 12.36
CA GLY A 403 18.61 -2.84 13.08
C GLY A 403 17.64 -1.66 12.97
N SER A 404 18.07 -0.52 13.49
CA SER A 404 17.39 0.77 13.32
C SER A 404 17.79 1.34 11.98
N VAL A 405 16.82 1.65 11.12
CA VAL A 405 17.10 2.23 9.80
C VAL A 405 17.29 3.75 9.89
N GLY A 406 18.25 4.28 9.14
CA GLY A 406 18.49 5.71 9.00
C GLY A 406 17.50 6.38 8.03
N PRO A 407 17.70 7.67 7.71
CA PRO A 407 17.05 8.27 6.55
C PRO A 407 17.51 7.58 5.24
N PRO A 408 16.69 7.56 4.18
CA PRO A 408 17.20 7.30 2.84
C PRO A 408 18.20 8.40 2.45
N SER A 409 19.14 8.07 1.56
CA SER A 409 20.13 9.00 1.04
C SER A 409 19.49 10.16 0.28
N PRO A 410 20.15 11.34 0.19
CA PRO A 410 19.65 12.45 -0.62
C PRO A 410 19.46 12.10 -2.10
N SER A 411 20.27 11.18 -2.64
CA SER A 411 20.13 10.70 -4.02
C SER A 411 18.91 9.80 -4.20
N MET A 412 18.60 8.96 -3.21
CA MET A 412 17.36 8.19 -3.21
C MET A 412 16.14 9.10 -3.07
N LEU A 413 16.21 10.13 -2.22
CA LEU A 413 15.13 11.11 -2.07
C LEU A 413 14.86 11.87 -3.38
N GLU A 414 15.90 12.33 -4.10
CA GLU A 414 15.78 12.91 -5.44
C GLU A 414 15.08 11.94 -6.41
N THR A 415 15.44 10.66 -6.34
CA THR A 415 14.90 9.59 -7.19
C THR A 415 13.41 9.34 -6.90
N ILE A 416 13.01 9.19 -5.63
CA ILE A 416 11.60 9.02 -5.22
C ILE A 416 10.74 10.21 -5.69
N LEU A 417 11.21 11.45 -5.47
CA LEU A 417 10.51 12.66 -5.90
C LEU A 417 10.34 12.73 -7.43
N ASN A 418 11.36 12.33 -8.19
CA ASN A 418 11.31 12.23 -9.66
C ASN A 418 10.27 11.20 -10.14
N ILE A 419 10.20 10.02 -9.50
CA ILE A 419 9.26 8.95 -9.86
C ILE A 419 7.82 9.38 -9.54
N ILE A 420 7.55 9.89 -8.32
CA ILE A 420 6.22 10.36 -7.93
C ILE A 420 5.74 11.45 -8.90
N TYR A 421 6.61 12.40 -9.25
CA TYR A 421 6.30 13.43 -10.23
C TYR A 421 5.92 12.85 -11.62
N ALA A 422 6.68 11.86 -12.12
CA ALA A 422 6.41 11.25 -13.42
C ALA A 422 5.10 10.44 -13.44
N GLN A 423 4.78 9.77 -12.32
CA GLN A 423 3.72 8.76 -12.22
C GLN A 423 2.38 9.30 -11.69
N ARG A 424 2.34 10.41 -10.96
CA ARG A 424 1.13 10.95 -10.28
C ARG A 424 -0.11 11.18 -11.14
N GLN A 425 0.06 11.36 -12.45
CA GLN A 425 -1.08 11.51 -13.35
C GLN A 425 -1.79 10.16 -13.62
N TYR A 426 -1.05 9.05 -13.58
CA TYR A 426 -1.53 7.69 -13.86
C TYR A 426 -2.07 7.01 -12.60
N TRP A 427 -1.39 7.17 -11.47
CA TRP A 427 -1.72 6.52 -10.19
C TRP A 427 -2.35 7.51 -9.22
N LYS A 428 -3.53 7.18 -8.71
CA LYS A 428 -4.31 8.08 -7.84
C LYS A 428 -3.69 8.21 -6.46
N CYS A 429 -3.03 7.16 -5.95
CA CYS A 429 -2.27 7.19 -4.69
C CYS A 429 -1.25 8.33 -4.64
N PHE A 430 -0.74 8.78 -5.79
CA PHE A 430 0.27 9.85 -5.89
C PHE A 430 -0.27 11.26 -6.16
N ARG A 431 -1.57 11.44 -6.45
CA ARG A 431 -2.11 12.72 -6.99
C ARG A 431 -1.98 13.91 -6.04
N ASN A 432 -2.29 13.71 -4.76
CA ASN A 432 -2.16 14.72 -3.71
C ASN A 432 -1.04 14.35 -2.71
N TYR A 433 -0.23 13.34 -3.02
CA TYR A 433 0.74 12.75 -2.09
C TYR A 433 1.82 13.72 -1.60
N LEU A 434 2.14 14.71 -2.44
CA LEU A 434 3.04 15.82 -2.16
C LEU A 434 2.36 17.12 -2.57
N ASP A 435 2.68 18.20 -1.86
CA ASP A 435 2.26 19.55 -2.22
C ASP A 435 2.79 19.92 -3.61
N VAL A 436 2.05 20.78 -4.33
CA VAL A 436 2.44 21.26 -5.66
C VAL A 436 2.66 22.77 -5.67
N TYR A 437 3.64 23.22 -6.45
CA TYR A 437 3.96 24.64 -6.63
C TYR A 437 3.96 25.02 -8.12
N SER A 438 3.64 26.28 -8.46
CA SER A 438 3.83 26.77 -9.83
C SER A 438 5.27 27.19 -10.06
N ILE A 439 5.89 26.72 -11.15
CA ILE A 439 7.24 27.15 -11.56
C ILE A 439 7.35 28.65 -11.89
N HIS A 440 6.21 29.35 -12.00
CA HIS A 440 6.14 30.76 -12.31
C HIS A 440 6.08 31.68 -11.08
N GLU A 441 5.86 31.12 -9.90
CA GLU A 441 5.79 31.85 -8.63
C GLU A 441 7.14 31.77 -7.90
N PRO A 442 7.61 32.84 -7.22
CA PRO A 442 8.81 32.74 -6.38
C PRO A 442 8.57 31.80 -5.19
N PRO A 443 9.61 31.08 -4.71
CA PRO A 443 9.52 30.32 -3.47
C PRO A 443 9.33 31.26 -2.26
N SER A 444 8.57 30.82 -1.27
CA SER A 444 8.59 31.47 0.05
C SER A 444 9.85 31.09 0.83
N GLU A 445 10.24 31.88 1.84
CA GLU A 445 11.50 31.68 2.59
C GLU A 445 11.60 30.30 3.29
N SER A 446 10.47 29.64 3.55
CA SER A 446 10.39 28.34 4.20
C SER A 446 10.11 27.16 3.24
N GLU A 447 9.97 27.41 1.94
CA GLU A 447 9.49 26.40 0.99
C GLU A 447 10.60 25.52 0.42
N LYS A 448 10.48 24.20 0.59
CA LYS A 448 11.36 23.22 -0.04
C LYS A 448 10.74 22.73 -1.35
N ARG A 449 11.31 23.16 -2.48
CA ARG A 449 10.87 22.78 -3.82
C ARG A 449 11.84 21.79 -4.46
N HIS A 450 11.30 20.69 -4.98
CA HIS A 450 12.01 19.77 -5.87
C HIS A 450 11.69 20.07 -7.33
N LEU A 451 12.71 20.15 -8.19
CA LEU A 451 12.54 20.27 -9.64
C LEU A 451 13.12 19.02 -10.32
N PRO A 452 12.30 18.20 -11.01
CA PRO A 452 12.78 17.03 -11.73
C PRO A 452 13.80 17.38 -12.81
N VAL A 453 14.94 16.69 -12.80
CA VAL A 453 16.04 16.87 -13.77
C VAL A 453 16.42 15.51 -14.37
N ILE A 454 16.41 15.44 -15.70
CA ILE A 454 16.97 14.33 -16.47
C ILE A 454 18.49 14.53 -16.57
N ARG A 455 19.28 13.51 -16.21
CA ARG A 455 20.74 13.50 -16.40
C ARG A 455 21.16 12.19 -17.06
N TYR A 456 22.00 12.29 -18.09
CA TYR A 456 22.52 11.15 -18.82
C TYR A 456 23.94 11.46 -19.31
N GLU A 457 24.92 10.72 -18.81
CA GLU A 457 26.35 11.04 -18.91
C GLU A 457 27.15 10.02 -19.74
N PHE A 458 26.47 9.04 -20.34
CA PHE A 458 27.10 8.06 -21.23
C PHE A 458 27.08 8.50 -22.70
N ASN A 459 28.21 8.35 -23.38
CA ASN A 459 28.36 8.74 -24.79
C ASN A 459 29.28 7.81 -25.61
N GLU A 460 29.68 6.66 -25.05
CA GLU A 460 30.57 5.75 -25.75
C GLU A 460 29.83 4.99 -26.86
N PRO A 461 30.47 4.74 -28.02
CA PRO A 461 29.86 3.99 -29.10
C PRO A 461 29.83 2.49 -28.76
N ILE A 462 28.72 1.82 -29.10
CA ILE A 462 28.59 0.37 -29.02
C ILE A 462 29.72 -0.29 -29.84
N PRO A 463 30.54 -1.19 -29.25
CA PRO A 463 31.67 -1.80 -29.93
C PRO A 463 31.21 -2.87 -30.94
N GLU A 464 31.97 -3.06 -32.02
CA GLU A 464 31.71 -4.16 -33.00
C GLU A 464 31.90 -5.56 -32.39
N LYS A 465 32.67 -5.65 -31.30
CA LYS A 465 32.89 -6.85 -30.49
C LYS A 465 33.08 -6.49 -29.03
N TYR A 466 32.43 -7.26 -28.15
CA TYR A 466 32.56 -7.13 -26.70
C TYR A 466 33.74 -7.94 -26.16
N ALA A 467 34.32 -7.48 -25.04
CA ALA A 467 35.42 -8.18 -24.37
C ALA A 467 34.90 -9.41 -23.61
N THR A 468 35.51 -10.57 -23.86
CA THR A 468 35.10 -11.88 -23.33
C THR A 468 35.90 -12.36 -22.11
N ARG A 469 37.01 -11.68 -21.78
CA ARG A 469 37.97 -12.04 -20.73
C ARG A 469 38.32 -10.81 -19.87
N ASN A 470 38.34 -10.95 -18.55
CA ASN A 470 38.62 -9.85 -17.60
C ASN A 470 37.74 -8.59 -17.79
N CYS A 471 36.49 -8.76 -18.25
CA CYS A 471 35.55 -7.67 -18.53
C CYS A 471 34.64 -7.30 -17.33
N TYR A 472 35.14 -7.50 -16.12
CA TYR A 472 34.42 -7.32 -14.87
C TYR A 472 35.34 -6.75 -13.79
N PRO A 473 34.80 -6.01 -12.80
CA PRO A 473 35.59 -5.48 -11.68
C PRO A 473 36.21 -6.62 -10.86
N VAL A 474 37.44 -6.43 -10.40
CA VAL A 474 38.16 -7.40 -9.56
C VAL A 474 38.49 -6.77 -8.21
N GLN A 475 37.82 -7.22 -7.15
CA GLN A 475 38.13 -6.75 -5.80
C GLN A 475 39.48 -7.27 -5.27
N ASN A 476 40.20 -6.41 -4.53
CA ASN A 476 41.40 -6.78 -3.80
C ASN A 476 41.10 -7.82 -2.69
N LEU A 477 41.99 -8.80 -2.51
CA LEU A 477 41.92 -9.82 -1.45
C LEU A 477 41.68 -9.25 -0.04
N ASP A 478 42.29 -8.12 0.31
CA ASP A 478 42.10 -7.48 1.63
C ASP A 478 40.77 -6.73 1.76
N PHE A 479 40.11 -6.40 0.64
CA PHE A 479 38.72 -5.96 0.65
C PHE A 479 37.79 -7.17 0.83
N ARG A 480 37.94 -8.22 0.01
CA ARG A 480 37.18 -9.48 0.11
C ARG A 480 37.24 -10.11 1.52
N ARG A 481 38.39 -10.05 2.20
CA ARG A 481 38.55 -10.49 3.60
C ARG A 481 37.71 -9.67 4.59
N ARG A 482 37.69 -8.33 4.46
CA ARG A 482 36.88 -7.44 5.32
C ARG A 482 35.39 -7.66 5.12
N ILE A 483 34.95 -7.69 3.86
CA ILE A 483 33.57 -8.01 3.46
C ILE A 483 33.14 -9.36 4.06
N SER A 484 33.95 -10.41 3.90
CA SER A 484 33.64 -11.73 4.45
C SER A 484 33.47 -11.71 5.97
N ALA A 485 34.34 -11.00 6.70
CA ALA A 485 34.26 -10.88 8.16
C ALA A 485 33.05 -10.06 8.63
N GLN A 486 32.65 -9.02 7.90
CA GLN A 486 31.43 -8.26 8.16
C GLN A 486 30.18 -9.12 7.89
N LEU A 487 30.15 -9.89 6.80
CA LEU A 487 29.10 -10.87 6.52
C LEU A 487 29.03 -11.96 7.62
N ASP A 488 30.16 -12.47 8.13
CA ASP A 488 30.15 -13.41 9.26
C ASP A 488 29.52 -12.78 10.53
N SER A 489 29.75 -11.49 10.76
CA SER A 489 29.14 -10.76 11.87
C SER A 489 27.62 -10.60 11.69
N LEU A 490 27.16 -10.25 10.48
CA LEU A 490 25.74 -10.13 10.16
C LEU A 490 25.02 -11.49 10.28
N ILE A 491 25.58 -12.53 9.67
CA ILE A 491 25.03 -13.89 9.70
C ILE A 491 24.95 -14.43 11.13
N LYS A 492 25.96 -14.16 11.96
CA LYS A 492 25.98 -14.57 13.38
C LYS A 492 25.04 -13.73 14.26
N GLY A 493 24.81 -12.46 13.90
CA GLY A 493 23.89 -11.56 14.61
C GLY A 493 22.42 -11.81 14.29
N ALA A 494 22.11 -12.40 13.13
CA ALA A 494 20.75 -12.72 12.72
C ALA A 494 20.11 -13.76 13.66
N ASN A 495 19.13 -13.33 14.46
CA ASN A 495 18.30 -14.24 15.25
C ASN A 495 17.30 -14.97 14.33
N LEU A 496 17.66 -16.20 13.93
CA LEU A 496 16.85 -17.08 13.09
C LEU A 496 15.97 -18.07 13.88
N PHE A 497 15.82 -17.90 15.20
CA PHE A 497 15.03 -18.80 16.05
C PHE A 497 13.58 -18.92 15.58
N ILE A 498 13.05 -20.14 15.61
CA ILE A 498 11.67 -20.47 15.25
C ILE A 498 11.00 -21.06 16.50
N PRO A 499 10.08 -20.31 17.14
CA PRO A 499 9.28 -20.82 18.25
C PRO A 499 8.46 -22.07 17.88
N PRO A 500 8.21 -22.98 18.84
CA PRO A 500 7.44 -24.21 18.59
C PRO A 500 5.97 -23.94 18.26
N HIS A 501 5.43 -22.79 18.66
CA HIS A 501 4.09 -22.34 18.31
C HIS A 501 4.14 -21.04 17.51
N LYS A 502 3.37 -20.95 16.41
CA LYS A 502 3.27 -19.69 15.65
C LYS A 502 2.57 -18.60 16.45
N VAL A 503 1.39 -18.90 16.99
CA VAL A 503 0.48 -17.93 17.61
C VAL A 503 -0.04 -18.49 18.94
N SER A 504 0.18 -17.75 20.03
CA SER A 504 -0.51 -17.96 21.31
C SER A 504 -1.87 -17.25 21.31
N PHE A 505 -2.84 -17.81 22.02
CA PHE A 505 -4.18 -17.27 22.09
C PHE A 505 -4.75 -17.42 23.50
N VAL A 506 -5.33 -16.34 24.03
CA VAL A 506 -6.04 -16.36 25.31
C VAL A 506 -7.44 -15.78 25.18
N TYR A 507 -8.38 -16.49 25.77
CA TYR A 507 -9.77 -16.10 25.97
C TYR A 507 -10.24 -16.73 27.28
N ASP A 508 -10.97 -15.97 28.10
CA ASP A 508 -11.54 -16.49 29.34
C ASP A 508 -12.98 -16.01 29.54
N PRO A 509 -13.97 -16.93 29.62
CA PRO A 509 -15.37 -16.54 29.75
C PRO A 509 -15.69 -15.86 31.09
N ARG A 510 -14.83 -15.94 32.13
CA ARG A 510 -15.06 -15.20 33.38
C ARG A 510 -15.05 -13.67 33.18
N MET A 511 -14.40 -13.17 32.13
CA MET A 511 -14.49 -11.76 31.72
C MET A 511 -15.91 -11.33 31.30
N MET A 512 -16.82 -12.27 31.03
CA MET A 512 -18.22 -12.01 30.68
C MET A 512 -19.09 -11.59 31.87
N GLU A 513 -18.62 -11.71 33.12
CA GLU A 513 -19.42 -11.35 34.30
C GLU A 513 -19.52 -9.84 34.54
N HIS A 514 -18.60 -9.04 34.00
CA HIS A 514 -18.73 -7.59 33.95
C HIS A 514 -19.80 -7.19 32.91
N LYS A 515 -20.88 -6.55 33.37
CA LYS A 515 -22.06 -6.20 32.56
C LYS A 515 -22.77 -4.97 33.14
N ASN A 516 -23.41 -4.19 32.26
CA ASN A 516 -24.17 -3.02 32.67
C ASN A 516 -25.50 -3.44 33.33
N TYR A 517 -25.84 -2.84 34.48
CA TYR A 517 -27.07 -3.16 35.22
C TYR A 517 -28.32 -2.48 34.64
N GLU A 518 -28.16 -1.31 34.02
CA GLU A 518 -29.25 -0.46 33.54
C GLU A 518 -29.61 -0.76 32.09
N ASP A 519 -28.59 -0.90 31.24
CA ASP A 519 -28.73 -1.20 29.82
C ASP A 519 -28.17 -2.59 29.50
N ARG A 520 -29.06 -3.51 29.10
CA ARG A 520 -28.68 -4.89 28.73
C ARG A 520 -28.18 -5.00 27.29
N ASP A 521 -28.53 -4.04 26.44
CA ASP A 521 -28.19 -4.04 25.02
C ASP A 521 -26.97 -3.15 24.70
N HIS A 522 -26.43 -2.50 25.74
CA HIS A 522 -25.21 -1.70 25.77
C HIS A 522 -24.12 -2.24 24.83
N ILE A 523 -23.47 -1.33 24.12
CA ILE A 523 -22.59 -1.65 23.01
C ILE A 523 -21.35 -2.44 23.44
N GLU A 524 -20.69 -2.03 24.53
CA GLU A 524 -19.69 -2.86 25.21
C GLU A 524 -20.44 -3.91 26.05
N LYS A 525 -20.48 -5.14 25.55
CA LYS A 525 -21.23 -6.27 26.13
C LYS A 525 -20.45 -7.59 26.08
N PRO A 526 -20.74 -8.54 27.00
CA PRO A 526 -20.07 -9.84 27.06
C PRO A 526 -20.06 -10.66 25.77
N SER A 527 -21.06 -10.51 24.90
CA SER A 527 -21.12 -11.26 23.64
C SER A 527 -20.03 -10.89 22.63
N ARG A 528 -19.32 -9.76 22.81
CA ARG A 528 -18.17 -9.35 21.98
C ARG A 528 -17.09 -10.44 21.94
N ILE A 529 -16.47 -10.72 23.09
CA ILE A 529 -15.40 -11.73 23.22
C ILE A 529 -15.87 -13.15 22.88
N PHE A 530 -17.11 -13.50 23.26
CA PHE A 530 -17.69 -14.81 22.97
C PHE A 530 -17.85 -15.06 21.47
N SER A 531 -18.28 -14.03 20.72
CA SER A 531 -18.52 -14.16 19.28
C SER A 531 -17.20 -14.23 18.50
N ILE A 532 -16.18 -13.49 18.93
CA ILE A 532 -14.81 -13.63 18.40
C ILE A 532 -14.30 -15.06 18.62
N HIS A 533 -14.36 -15.59 19.86
CA HIS A 533 -13.95 -16.96 20.17
C HIS A 533 -14.71 -18.00 19.32
N LYS A 534 -16.04 -17.84 19.19
CA LYS A 534 -16.88 -18.70 18.36
C LYS A 534 -16.53 -18.61 16.87
N MET A 535 -16.20 -17.43 16.35
CA MET A 535 -15.73 -17.27 14.97
C MET A 535 -14.40 -17.99 14.73
N HIS A 536 -13.48 -17.93 15.71
CA HIS A 536 -12.21 -18.68 15.67
C HIS A 536 -12.44 -20.20 15.70
N GLU A 537 -13.44 -20.68 16.44
CA GLU A 537 -13.86 -22.09 16.39
C GLU A 537 -14.45 -22.45 15.02
N GLU A 538 -15.36 -21.62 14.50
CA GLU A 538 -16.03 -21.85 13.22
C GLU A 538 -15.07 -21.83 12.02
N PHE A 539 -14.05 -20.96 12.03
CA PHE A 539 -12.95 -20.93 11.06
C PHE A 539 -11.89 -22.01 11.32
N GLY A 540 -12.01 -22.80 12.39
CA GLY A 540 -11.07 -23.86 12.75
C GLY A 540 -9.72 -23.38 13.28
N LEU A 541 -9.59 -22.08 13.58
CA LEU A 541 -8.34 -21.47 14.04
C LEU A 541 -7.92 -22.01 15.40
N LEU A 542 -8.84 -22.21 16.36
CA LEU A 542 -8.51 -22.69 17.72
C LEU A 542 -7.69 -23.99 17.75
N LYS A 543 -7.77 -24.83 16.71
CA LYS A 543 -7.00 -26.09 16.59
C LYS A 543 -5.53 -25.87 16.16
N ARG A 544 -5.19 -24.66 15.74
CA ARG A 544 -3.89 -24.23 15.20
C ARG A 544 -3.16 -23.24 16.11
N LEU A 545 -3.84 -22.77 17.17
CA LEU A 545 -3.34 -21.80 18.14
C LEU A 545 -2.83 -22.52 19.39
N HIS A 546 -1.81 -21.96 20.04
CA HIS A 546 -1.40 -22.38 21.37
C HIS A 546 -2.32 -21.71 22.40
N ILE A 547 -3.26 -22.48 22.95
CA ILE A 547 -4.29 -21.96 23.87
C ILE A 547 -3.71 -21.79 25.28
N LEU A 548 -3.62 -20.54 25.74
CA LEU A 548 -3.17 -20.17 27.07
C LEU A 548 -4.32 -20.15 28.08
N THR A 549 -3.99 -20.37 29.35
CA THR A 549 -4.94 -20.22 30.48
C THR A 549 -4.87 -18.80 31.05
N GLY A 550 -6.02 -18.14 31.20
CA GLY A 550 -6.11 -16.80 31.77
C GLY A 550 -5.83 -16.75 33.28
N ARG A 551 -5.00 -15.78 33.70
CA ARG A 551 -4.74 -15.48 35.12
C ARG A 551 -5.24 -14.08 35.47
N TYR A 552 -5.43 -13.83 36.77
CA TYR A 552 -5.61 -12.47 37.26
C TYR A 552 -4.25 -11.77 37.36
N ALA A 553 -4.14 -10.54 36.87
CA ALA A 553 -3.04 -9.64 37.22
C ALA A 553 -3.01 -9.44 38.75
N THR A 554 -1.82 -9.35 39.32
CA THR A 554 -1.58 -8.99 40.71
C THR A 554 -1.80 -7.48 40.90
N ASP A 555 -1.97 -7.07 42.16
CA ASP A 555 -2.01 -5.65 42.50
C ASP A 555 -0.71 -4.93 42.11
N GLU A 556 0.43 -5.60 42.23
CA GLU A 556 1.73 -5.04 41.87
C GLU A 556 1.84 -4.77 40.37
N GLU A 557 1.41 -5.72 39.53
CA GLU A 557 1.38 -5.56 38.07
C GLU A 557 0.45 -4.42 37.64
N LEU A 558 -0.73 -4.27 38.25
CA LEU A 558 -1.62 -3.14 37.96
C LEU A 558 -1.01 -1.79 38.37
N LEU A 559 -0.29 -1.75 39.49
CA LEU A 559 0.44 -0.56 39.97
C LEU A 559 1.64 -0.17 39.10
N TYR A 560 1.91 -0.88 38.00
CA TYR A 560 2.89 -0.45 37.00
C TYR A 560 2.40 0.69 36.11
N ALA A 561 1.08 0.80 35.90
CA ALA A 561 0.46 1.85 35.08
C ALA A 561 -0.58 2.69 35.86
N HIS A 562 -1.13 2.18 36.97
CA HIS A 562 -2.20 2.83 37.72
C HIS A 562 -1.81 3.22 39.14
N SER A 563 -2.47 4.23 39.68
CA SER A 563 -2.25 4.72 41.03
C SER A 563 -2.83 3.76 42.10
N LYS A 564 -2.34 3.92 43.33
CA LYS A 564 -2.90 3.22 44.50
C LYS A 564 -4.33 3.68 44.83
N ASN A 565 -4.72 4.88 44.43
CA ASN A 565 -6.06 5.41 44.66
C ASN A 565 -7.05 4.79 43.69
N HIS A 566 -6.73 4.76 42.40
CA HIS A 566 -7.51 4.08 41.36
C HIS A 566 -7.72 2.61 41.68
N LEU A 567 -6.63 1.87 41.93
CA LEU A 567 -6.71 0.45 42.29
C LEU A 567 -7.58 0.21 43.53
N LYS A 568 -7.53 1.09 44.53
CA LYS A 568 -8.40 0.99 45.71
C LYS A 568 -9.86 1.26 45.34
N GLN A 569 -10.14 2.32 44.57
CA GLN A 569 -11.49 2.69 44.17
C GLN A 569 -12.17 1.55 43.38
N VAL A 570 -11.47 0.98 42.40
CA VAL A 570 -11.97 -0.16 41.60
C VAL A 570 -12.17 -1.42 42.44
N LYS A 571 -11.30 -1.68 43.44
CA LYS A 571 -11.49 -2.78 44.39
C LYS A 571 -12.78 -2.65 45.21
N ASP A 572 -13.06 -1.44 45.68
CA ASP A 572 -14.21 -1.17 46.54
C ASP A 572 -15.54 -1.43 45.80
N PHE A 573 -15.55 -1.44 44.46
CA PHE A 573 -16.75 -1.77 43.64
C PHE A 573 -17.42 -3.09 44.03
N LYS A 574 -16.65 -4.08 44.49
CA LYS A 574 -17.16 -5.38 44.89
C LYS A 574 -18.09 -5.30 46.11
N GLU A 575 -17.78 -4.38 47.03
CA GLU A 575 -18.51 -4.21 48.30
C GLU A 575 -19.67 -3.21 48.16
N MET A 576 -19.78 -2.52 47.02
CA MET A 576 -20.86 -1.59 46.70
C MET A 576 -22.13 -2.30 46.20
N SER A 577 -23.29 -1.74 46.51
CA SER A 577 -24.55 -2.14 45.90
C SER A 577 -24.65 -1.63 44.44
N PRO A 578 -25.48 -2.26 43.59
CA PRO A 578 -25.68 -1.78 42.21
C PRO A 578 -26.13 -0.32 42.11
N LYS A 579 -26.86 0.20 43.11
CA LYS A 579 -27.28 1.61 43.15
C LYS A 579 -26.13 2.58 43.40
N GLU A 580 -25.15 2.17 44.20
CA GLU A 580 -23.96 2.97 44.47
C GLU A 580 -23.03 2.98 43.25
N LEU A 581 -22.87 1.83 42.58
CA LEU A 581 -22.12 1.71 41.32
C LEU A 581 -22.73 2.53 40.18
N ILE A 582 -24.06 2.49 40.02
CA ILE A 582 -24.78 3.31 39.04
C ILE A 582 -24.55 4.79 39.30
N LYS A 583 -24.65 5.25 40.56
CA LYS A 583 -24.40 6.65 40.91
C LYS A 583 -22.91 7.04 40.75
N MET A 584 -22.00 6.10 40.98
CA MET A 584 -20.55 6.35 40.89
C MET A 584 -20.10 6.58 39.46
N LYS A 585 -20.74 5.93 38.46
CA LYS A 585 -20.40 6.12 37.04
C LYS A 585 -20.51 7.58 36.60
N ASP A 586 -21.43 8.35 37.19
CA ASP A 586 -21.74 9.74 36.81
C ASP A 586 -20.58 10.71 37.15
N ALA A 587 -19.58 10.26 37.89
CA ALA A 587 -18.33 10.99 38.14
C ALA A 587 -17.27 10.80 37.03
N PHE A 588 -17.53 9.93 36.05
CA PHE A 588 -16.58 9.52 35.01
C PHE A 588 -17.20 9.60 33.61
N HIS A 589 -16.35 9.62 32.59
CA HIS A 589 -16.80 9.77 31.20
C HIS A 589 -17.03 8.39 30.55
N SER A 590 -18.28 8.15 30.09
CA SER A 590 -18.66 7.00 29.26
C SER A 590 -18.20 5.63 29.79
N VAL A 591 -18.45 5.35 31.08
CA VAL A 591 -18.12 4.06 31.71
C VAL A 591 -19.31 3.51 32.50
N TYR A 592 -19.33 2.20 32.76
CA TYR A 592 -20.28 1.55 33.67
C TYR A 592 -19.55 0.57 34.59
N PHE A 593 -20.10 0.37 35.80
CA PHE A 593 -19.48 -0.50 36.80
C PHE A 593 -20.39 -1.66 37.21
N HIS A 594 -19.76 -2.80 37.51
CA HIS A 594 -20.37 -4.02 38.01
C HIS A 594 -19.55 -4.52 39.21
N GLN A 595 -20.14 -5.29 40.11
CA GLN A 595 -19.42 -5.85 41.28
C GLN A 595 -18.24 -6.75 40.86
N GLU A 596 -18.33 -7.34 39.67
CA GLU A 596 -17.26 -8.16 39.05
C GLU A 596 -16.30 -7.36 38.14
N SER A 597 -16.48 -6.04 37.97
CA SER A 597 -15.62 -5.19 37.14
C SER A 597 -14.13 -5.34 37.49
N TYR A 598 -13.79 -5.32 38.77
CA TYR A 598 -12.42 -5.49 39.26
C TYR A 598 -11.83 -6.85 38.88
N GLN A 599 -12.59 -7.94 39.01
CA GLN A 599 -12.09 -9.28 38.67
C GLN A 599 -11.98 -9.48 37.15
N ALA A 600 -12.92 -8.95 36.37
CA ALA A 600 -12.88 -8.98 34.92
C ALA A 600 -11.69 -8.17 34.38
N ALA A 601 -11.48 -6.93 34.85
CA ALA A 601 -10.35 -6.10 34.42
C ALA A 601 -8.99 -6.69 34.82
N ARG A 602 -8.88 -7.30 36.02
CA ARG A 602 -7.69 -8.06 36.40
C ARG A 602 -7.43 -9.26 35.52
N LEU A 603 -8.49 -9.95 35.10
CA LEU A 603 -8.38 -11.10 34.20
C LEU A 603 -8.03 -10.66 32.78
N ALA A 604 -8.55 -9.53 32.30
CA ALA A 604 -8.17 -8.93 31.01
C ALA A 604 -6.67 -8.64 30.95
N ALA A 605 -6.15 -7.86 31.91
CA ALA A 605 -4.73 -7.56 32.01
C ALA A 605 -3.89 -8.85 32.17
N GLY A 606 -4.25 -9.72 33.12
CA GLY A 606 -3.49 -10.95 33.38
C GLY A 606 -3.52 -11.98 32.24
N CYS A 607 -4.59 -12.01 31.44
CA CYS A 607 -4.63 -12.75 30.17
C CYS A 607 -3.58 -12.21 29.20
N LEU A 608 -3.52 -10.89 28.97
CA LEU A 608 -2.53 -10.28 28.08
C LEU A 608 -1.09 -10.53 28.58
N LEU A 609 -0.84 -10.49 29.89
CA LEU A 609 0.47 -10.82 30.45
C LEU A 609 0.91 -12.27 30.14
N GLN A 610 -0.01 -13.24 30.11
CA GLN A 610 0.33 -14.62 29.69
C GLN A 610 0.78 -14.70 28.22
N VAL A 611 0.21 -13.84 27.35
CA VAL A 611 0.61 -13.76 25.94
C VAL A 611 2.01 -13.14 25.83
N VAL A 612 2.29 -12.08 26.62
CA VAL A 612 3.63 -11.50 26.74
C VAL A 612 4.63 -12.56 27.20
N ASP A 613 4.32 -13.34 28.24
CA ASP A 613 5.20 -14.39 28.75
C ASP A 613 5.50 -15.46 27.67
N SER A 614 4.48 -15.97 26.97
CA SER A 614 4.66 -16.99 25.92
C SER A 614 5.49 -16.48 24.73
N VAL A 615 5.32 -15.21 24.34
CA VAL A 615 6.08 -14.59 23.24
C VAL A 615 7.51 -14.26 23.66
N MET A 616 7.71 -13.66 24.84
CA MET A 616 9.04 -13.21 25.28
C MET A 616 9.94 -14.36 25.76
N THR A 617 9.37 -15.50 26.18
CA THR A 617 10.13 -16.73 26.46
C THR A 617 10.42 -17.56 25.20
N GLY A 618 9.85 -17.21 24.04
CA GLY A 618 10.03 -17.93 22.78
C GLY A 618 9.24 -19.25 22.68
N GLU A 619 8.21 -19.45 23.50
CA GLU A 619 7.24 -20.53 23.33
C GLU A 619 6.34 -20.27 22.10
N SER A 620 5.97 -19.02 21.87
CA SER A 620 5.19 -18.56 20.72
C SER A 620 5.89 -17.45 19.95
N SER A 621 5.69 -17.34 18.62
CA SER A 621 6.24 -16.19 17.86
C SER A 621 5.48 -14.90 18.15
N ASN A 622 4.16 -14.98 18.21
CA ASN A 622 3.23 -13.86 18.42
C ASN A 622 2.01 -14.34 19.23
N GLY A 623 1.04 -13.45 19.47
CA GLY A 623 -0.22 -13.88 20.06
C GLY A 623 -1.38 -12.90 20.03
N VAL A 624 -2.52 -13.38 20.53
CA VAL A 624 -3.81 -12.67 20.53
C VAL A 624 -4.49 -12.82 21.89
N ALA A 625 -4.91 -11.70 22.47
CA ALA A 625 -5.68 -11.62 23.71
C ALA A 625 -7.10 -11.11 23.43
N VAL A 626 -8.07 -12.02 23.48
CA VAL A 626 -9.50 -11.69 23.31
C VAL A 626 -10.08 -11.36 24.69
N ILE A 627 -9.85 -10.12 25.13
CA ILE A 627 -10.09 -9.66 26.50
C ILE A 627 -11.22 -8.62 26.60
N ARG A 628 -11.79 -8.46 27.81
CA ARG A 628 -12.64 -7.32 28.19
C ARG A 628 -12.74 -7.17 29.72
N PRO A 629 -13.04 -5.99 30.29
CA PRO A 629 -13.22 -4.68 29.61
C PRO A 629 -11.96 -4.22 28.86
N PRO A 630 -12.09 -3.26 27.92
CA PRO A 630 -10.95 -2.62 27.26
C PRO A 630 -10.09 -1.82 28.25
N GLY A 631 -8.99 -1.27 27.75
CA GLY A 631 -7.97 -0.56 28.53
C GLY A 631 -7.50 0.79 28.00
N HIS A 632 -7.46 1.04 26.69
CA HIS A 632 -6.65 2.15 26.13
C HIS A 632 -7.07 3.58 26.56
N HIS A 633 -8.32 3.81 26.99
CA HIS A 633 -8.80 5.08 27.56
C HIS A 633 -8.54 5.24 29.08
N ALA A 634 -8.24 4.16 29.80
CA ALA A 634 -8.04 4.23 31.25
C ALA A 634 -6.71 4.93 31.57
N ASP A 635 -6.80 5.97 32.38
CA ASP A 635 -5.68 6.81 32.80
C ASP A 635 -5.03 6.22 34.08
N ILE A 636 -3.98 6.88 34.57
CA ILE A 636 -3.25 6.53 35.80
C ILE A 636 -4.19 6.51 37.01
N ASP A 637 -5.09 7.50 37.13
CA ASP A 637 -5.95 7.69 38.30
C ASP A 637 -7.45 7.37 38.06
N ASP A 638 -7.94 7.39 36.81
CA ASP A 638 -9.37 7.33 36.51
C ASP A 638 -9.76 6.33 35.38
N PRO A 639 -10.92 5.64 35.49
CA PRO A 639 -11.54 4.88 34.40
C PRO A 639 -12.30 5.80 33.43
N CYS A 640 -12.27 5.49 32.13
CA CYS A 640 -12.89 6.27 31.06
C CYS A 640 -13.23 5.37 29.87
N GLY A 641 -14.26 5.70 29.07
CA GLY A 641 -14.50 5.05 27.75
C GLY A 641 -14.59 3.52 27.83
N PHE A 642 -15.43 3.01 28.73
CA PHE A 642 -15.57 1.59 29.12
C PHE A 642 -14.31 0.92 29.71
N CYS A 643 -13.15 1.59 29.70
CA CYS A 643 -11.88 1.08 30.18
C CYS A 643 -11.75 1.23 31.70
N ILE A 644 -11.19 0.19 32.35
CA ILE A 644 -11.02 0.17 33.82
C ILE A 644 -9.54 0.17 34.22
N PHE A 645 -8.75 -0.71 33.61
CA PHE A 645 -7.29 -0.70 33.69
C PHE A 645 -6.73 -0.80 32.28
N ASN A 646 -5.69 -0.03 32.00
CA ASN A 646 -5.01 0.00 30.71
C ASN A 646 -4.15 -1.25 30.54
N SER A 647 -4.79 -2.31 30.03
CA SER A 647 -4.18 -3.64 29.91
C SER A 647 -2.91 -3.62 29.05
N VAL A 648 -2.92 -2.88 27.94
CA VAL A 648 -1.76 -2.73 27.04
C VAL A 648 -0.61 -1.98 27.74
N SER A 649 -0.90 -0.92 28.48
CA SER A 649 0.15 -0.19 29.24
C SER A 649 0.73 -1.01 30.37
N VAL A 650 -0.10 -1.76 31.10
CA VAL A 650 0.35 -2.75 32.10
C VAL A 650 1.24 -3.81 31.44
N ALA A 651 0.89 -4.29 30.24
CA ALA A 651 1.67 -5.27 29.49
C ALA A 651 3.03 -4.72 29.01
N ALA A 652 3.09 -3.49 28.51
CA ALA A 652 4.35 -2.83 28.14
C ALA A 652 5.27 -2.67 29.36
N MET A 653 4.77 -2.07 30.45
CA MET A 653 5.53 -1.91 31.69
C MET A 653 5.98 -3.24 32.30
N TYR A 654 5.14 -4.27 32.23
CA TYR A 654 5.50 -5.63 32.64
C TYR A 654 6.63 -6.20 31.77
N ALA A 655 6.54 -6.08 30.45
CA ALA A 655 7.59 -6.55 29.54
C ALA A 655 8.94 -5.83 29.78
N MET A 656 8.91 -4.51 30.03
CA MET A 656 10.09 -3.73 30.42
C MET A 656 10.69 -4.20 31.74
N LYS A 657 9.87 -4.52 32.75
CA LYS A 657 10.34 -4.95 34.08
C LYS A 657 10.84 -6.40 34.12
N GLN A 658 10.14 -7.33 33.49
CA GLN A 658 10.45 -8.77 33.55
C GLN A 658 11.48 -9.21 32.50
N TYR A 659 11.44 -8.61 31.30
CA TYR A 659 12.30 -8.97 30.17
C TYR A 659 13.34 -7.89 29.82
N ASN A 660 13.44 -6.82 30.61
CA ASN A 660 14.39 -5.72 30.44
C ASN A 660 14.32 -5.06 29.05
N LEU A 661 13.13 -5.00 28.44
CA LEU A 661 12.94 -4.33 27.15
C LEU A 661 13.16 -2.82 27.27
N GLN A 662 13.76 -2.26 26.22
CA GLN A 662 14.11 -0.84 26.09
C GLN A 662 13.34 -0.15 24.97
N ARG A 663 12.72 -0.90 24.04
CA ARG A 663 11.94 -0.34 22.93
C ARG A 663 10.68 -1.18 22.67
N ILE A 664 9.53 -0.67 23.08
CA ILE A 664 8.21 -1.27 22.80
C ILE A 664 7.42 -0.33 21.91
N LEU A 665 6.90 -0.85 20.80
CA LEU A 665 5.96 -0.13 19.94
C LEU A 665 4.53 -0.50 20.35
N ILE A 666 3.70 0.49 20.62
CA ILE A 666 2.25 0.33 20.74
C ILE A 666 1.61 0.97 19.50
N VAL A 667 0.92 0.18 18.69
CA VAL A 667 0.07 0.68 17.59
C VAL A 667 -1.38 0.60 18.03
N ASP A 668 -2.08 1.72 17.99
CA ASP A 668 -3.50 1.83 18.31
C ASP A 668 -4.28 2.16 17.04
N TRP A 669 -5.09 1.20 16.59
CA TRP A 669 -5.96 1.34 15.42
C TRP A 669 -7.45 1.36 15.80
N ASP A 670 -7.75 1.43 17.10
CA ASP A 670 -9.09 1.76 17.57
C ASP A 670 -9.52 3.11 17.01
N VAL A 671 -10.81 3.27 16.69
CA VAL A 671 -11.28 4.52 16.07
C VAL A 671 -11.24 5.70 17.04
N HIS A 672 -11.07 5.45 18.34
CA HIS A 672 -10.92 6.49 19.36
C HIS A 672 -9.45 6.66 19.75
N HIS A 673 -9.05 7.89 20.07
CA HIS A 673 -7.74 8.15 20.64
C HIS A 673 -7.59 7.47 22.01
N GLY A 674 -6.59 6.60 22.16
CA GLY A 674 -6.27 5.93 23.42
C GLY A 674 -5.58 6.85 24.43
N ASN A 675 -6.27 7.92 24.82
CA ASN A 675 -5.76 9.02 25.66
C ASN A 675 -5.04 8.55 26.95
N GLY A 676 -5.52 7.48 27.59
CA GLY A 676 -4.88 6.94 28.79
C GLY A 676 -3.52 6.31 28.47
N THR A 677 -3.41 5.64 27.33
CA THR A 677 -2.13 5.07 26.84
C THR A 677 -1.13 6.18 26.50
N GLN A 678 -1.60 7.25 25.86
CA GLN A 678 -0.80 8.44 25.60
C GLN A 678 -0.26 9.05 26.91
N GLU A 679 -1.11 9.37 27.89
CA GLU A 679 -0.66 10.02 29.14
C GLU A 679 0.28 9.12 29.98
N ILE A 680 0.07 7.80 30.01
CA ILE A 680 0.94 6.86 30.73
C ILE A 680 2.39 6.85 30.17
N PHE A 681 2.56 7.05 28.86
CA PHE A 681 3.87 7.00 28.19
C PHE A 681 4.38 8.34 27.65
N LEU A 682 3.67 9.45 27.88
CA LEU A 682 3.96 10.75 27.28
C LEU A 682 5.39 11.28 27.54
N GLU A 683 6.05 10.78 28.59
CA GLU A 683 7.41 11.14 29.00
C GLU A 683 8.46 10.02 28.79
N ASP A 684 8.08 8.84 28.28
CA ASP A 684 8.94 7.65 28.27
C ASP A 684 9.41 7.24 26.85
N PRO A 685 10.65 7.59 26.42
CA PRO A 685 11.16 7.25 25.09
C PRO A 685 11.37 5.76 24.83
N ARG A 686 11.19 4.90 25.85
CA ARG A 686 11.26 3.44 25.69
C ARG A 686 9.97 2.87 25.10
N VAL A 687 8.89 3.64 25.09
CA VAL A 687 7.61 3.25 24.50
C VAL A 687 7.25 4.26 23.42
N LEU A 688 7.13 3.77 22.18
CA LEU A 688 6.61 4.54 21.06
C LEU A 688 5.11 4.24 20.95
N TYR A 689 4.25 5.23 21.19
CA TYR A 689 2.81 5.13 20.94
C TYR A 689 2.49 5.75 19.58
N ILE A 690 1.78 5.01 18.71
CA ILE A 690 1.26 5.51 17.45
C ILE A 690 -0.24 5.22 17.41
N SER A 691 -1.08 6.25 17.31
CA SER A 691 -2.54 6.13 17.23
C SER A 691 -3.09 6.66 15.91
N VAL A 692 -3.97 5.88 15.28
CA VAL A 692 -4.75 6.25 14.10
C VAL A 692 -6.23 6.23 14.47
N HIS A 693 -6.82 7.42 14.67
CA HIS A 693 -8.14 7.55 15.26
C HIS A 693 -8.97 8.64 14.56
N ARG A 694 -10.29 8.59 14.72
CA ARG A 694 -11.17 9.69 14.33
C ARG A 694 -11.06 10.80 15.37
N PHE A 695 -10.86 12.02 14.89
CA PHE A 695 -10.62 13.21 15.70
C PHE A 695 -11.72 14.25 15.48
N ASP A 696 -12.20 14.42 14.24
CA ASP A 696 -13.16 15.46 13.83
C ASP A 696 -12.80 16.85 14.40
N ASN A 697 -11.52 17.25 14.33
CA ASN A 697 -10.97 18.49 14.91
C ASN A 697 -11.13 18.63 16.45
N GLY A 698 -11.25 17.51 17.16
CA GLY A 698 -11.48 17.44 18.61
C GLY A 698 -12.93 17.20 19.01
N ASP A 699 -13.86 17.16 18.05
CA ASP A 699 -15.29 16.90 18.33
C ASP A 699 -15.62 15.40 18.49
N PHE A 700 -14.73 14.47 18.12
CA PHE A 700 -14.93 13.04 18.36
C PHE A 700 -14.47 12.61 19.76
N PHE A 701 -15.04 11.54 20.33
CA PHE A 701 -14.69 11.05 21.67
C PHE A 701 -13.19 10.68 21.73
N PRO A 702 -12.42 11.14 22.75
CA PRO A 702 -12.85 11.62 24.08
C PRO A 702 -13.22 13.11 24.21
N HIS A 703 -13.33 13.87 23.12
CA HIS A 703 -13.62 15.31 23.08
C HIS A 703 -12.50 16.19 23.68
N THR A 704 -11.25 15.85 23.37
CA THR A 704 -10.05 16.57 23.83
C THR A 704 -9.16 16.97 22.65
N GLY A 705 -8.34 18.01 22.82
CA GLY A 705 -7.34 18.39 21.82
C GLY A 705 -6.16 17.42 21.74
N ASP A 706 -5.98 16.57 22.75
CA ASP A 706 -4.77 15.77 22.96
C ASP A 706 -4.53 14.67 21.90
N GLY A 707 -5.54 14.36 21.09
CA GLY A 707 -5.44 13.52 19.90
C GLY A 707 -4.90 14.24 18.64
N ALA A 708 -4.69 15.56 18.66
CA ALA A 708 -4.16 16.27 17.49
C ALA A 708 -2.70 15.88 17.17
N ALA A 709 -2.33 16.02 15.90
CA ALA A 709 -1.00 15.69 15.37
C ALA A 709 0.16 16.47 16.02
N LEU A 710 -0.13 17.62 16.64
CA LEU A 710 0.86 18.44 17.36
C LEU A 710 1.32 17.82 18.69
N HIS A 711 0.59 16.83 19.24
CA HIS A 711 0.89 16.21 20.54
C HIS A 711 1.98 15.14 20.39
N VAL A 712 3.23 15.59 20.18
CA VAL A 712 4.39 14.73 19.89
C VAL A 712 5.02 14.05 21.13
N GLY A 713 4.42 14.17 22.32
CA GLY A 713 5.02 13.75 23.60
C GLY A 713 5.84 14.86 24.28
N ARG A 714 6.19 14.70 25.56
CA ARG A 714 6.85 15.73 26.39
C ARG A 714 8.11 15.22 27.09
N LEU A 715 8.99 16.14 27.50
CA LEU A 715 10.28 15.85 28.12
C LEU A 715 11.11 14.86 27.27
N GLU A 716 11.64 13.79 27.85
CA GLU A 716 12.41 12.78 27.13
C GLU A 716 11.54 11.95 26.15
N GLY A 717 10.22 11.93 26.34
CA GLY A 717 9.25 11.26 25.45
C GLY A 717 8.87 12.08 24.21
N THR A 718 9.39 13.30 24.04
CA THR A 718 9.14 14.11 22.83
C THR A 718 9.68 13.42 21.58
N GLY A 719 8.79 13.23 20.61
CA GLY A 719 8.98 12.44 19.39
C GLY A 719 8.31 11.06 19.44
N PHE A 720 8.09 10.48 20.63
CA PHE A 720 7.66 9.09 20.83
C PHE A 720 6.15 8.90 21.01
N ASN A 721 5.36 9.96 20.85
CA ASN A 721 3.90 9.89 20.77
C ASN A 721 3.46 10.43 19.40
N VAL A 722 2.84 9.59 18.55
CA VAL A 722 2.46 9.92 17.18
C VAL A 722 0.96 9.79 17.02
N ASN A 723 0.26 10.90 16.80
CA ASN A 723 -1.17 10.91 16.51
C ASN A 723 -1.42 11.17 15.03
N ILE A 724 -2.26 10.33 14.40
CA ILE A 724 -2.74 10.49 13.03
C ILE A 724 -4.27 10.75 13.11
N PRO A 725 -4.69 12.03 13.24
CA PRO A 725 -6.08 12.39 13.54
C PRO A 725 -6.94 12.47 12.26
N TRP A 726 -7.94 11.60 12.12
CA TRP A 726 -8.89 11.72 11.02
C TRP A 726 -9.94 12.80 11.28
N ASN A 727 -9.86 13.88 10.51
CA ASN A 727 -10.80 15.01 10.56
C ASN A 727 -12.09 14.81 9.75
N LYS A 728 -12.37 13.57 9.31
CA LYS A 728 -13.59 13.17 8.63
C LYS A 728 -14.02 11.76 9.05
N SER A 729 -15.32 11.49 8.98
CA SER A 729 -15.88 10.14 8.98
C SER A 729 -15.70 9.45 7.61
N ASN A 730 -16.10 8.17 7.52
CA ASN A 730 -16.06 7.34 6.32
C ASN A 730 -14.65 7.01 5.80
N MET A 731 -13.62 7.12 6.65
CA MET A 731 -12.24 6.71 6.34
C MET A 731 -12.19 5.24 5.90
N SER A 732 -11.50 4.98 4.80
CA SER A 732 -11.51 3.72 4.06
C SER A 732 -10.20 2.96 4.18
N ASN A 733 -10.16 1.75 3.61
CA ASN A 733 -8.93 0.96 3.46
C ASN A 733 -7.76 1.78 2.83
N GLY A 734 -8.05 2.66 1.86
CA GLY A 734 -7.01 3.45 1.17
C GLY A 734 -6.35 4.52 2.06
N ASP A 735 -7.10 5.07 3.02
CA ASP A 735 -6.60 6.06 3.97
C ASP A 735 -5.63 5.43 4.98
N TYR A 736 -5.96 4.22 5.46
CA TYR A 736 -5.09 3.46 6.36
C TYR A 736 -3.86 2.90 5.64
N VAL A 737 -3.97 2.45 4.38
CA VAL A 737 -2.81 2.10 3.53
C VAL A 737 -1.82 3.27 3.47
N ALA A 738 -2.31 4.48 3.20
CA ALA A 738 -1.47 5.67 3.17
C ALA A 738 -0.84 5.98 4.54
N ALA A 739 -1.60 5.91 5.64
CA ALA A 739 -1.06 6.13 7.00
C ALA A 739 0.06 5.15 7.35
N PHE A 740 -0.15 3.85 7.09
CA PHE A 740 0.81 2.80 7.41
C PHE A 740 2.14 3.00 6.69
N TYR A 741 2.11 3.24 5.38
CA TYR A 741 3.34 3.39 4.60
C TYR A 741 4.01 4.76 4.74
N ARG A 742 3.26 5.85 4.96
CA ARG A 742 3.84 7.21 5.06
C ARG A 742 4.32 7.58 6.46
N VAL A 743 3.77 6.97 7.51
CA VAL A 743 4.04 7.35 8.90
C VAL A 743 4.42 6.14 9.74
N ILE A 744 3.51 5.16 9.88
CA ILE A 744 3.65 4.11 10.92
C ILE A 744 4.87 3.23 10.69
N LEU A 745 5.03 2.69 9.47
CA LEU A 745 6.12 1.78 9.15
C LEU A 745 7.48 2.49 9.09
N PRO A 746 7.66 3.66 8.41
CA PRO A 746 8.91 4.41 8.47
C PRO A 746 9.39 4.66 9.91
N ILE A 747 8.52 5.17 10.78
CA ILE A 747 8.82 5.39 12.20
C ILE A 747 9.15 4.06 12.90
N ALA A 748 8.34 3.02 12.72
CA ALA A 748 8.52 1.74 13.39
C ALA A 748 9.83 1.03 12.99
N TYR A 749 10.24 1.11 11.72
CA TYR A 749 11.53 0.60 11.25
C TYR A 749 12.70 1.44 11.81
N GLN A 750 12.56 2.77 11.92
CA GLN A 750 13.58 3.59 12.55
C GLN A 750 13.69 3.30 14.06
N PHE A 751 12.56 3.14 14.76
CA PHE A 751 12.52 2.82 16.19
C PHE A 751 13.06 1.41 16.50
N ASN A 752 12.90 0.45 15.57
CA ASN A 752 13.33 -0.94 15.71
C ASN A 752 12.88 -1.58 17.05
N PRO A 753 11.57 -1.79 17.25
CA PRO A 753 11.01 -2.31 18.48
C PRO A 753 11.48 -3.74 18.80
N GLU A 754 11.55 -4.04 20.09
CA GLU A 754 11.85 -5.37 20.63
C GLU A 754 10.58 -6.18 20.89
N LEU A 755 9.43 -5.50 21.00
CA LEU A 755 8.08 -6.05 21.09
C LEU A 755 7.11 -5.05 20.44
N VAL A 756 6.16 -5.56 19.66
CA VAL A 756 5.02 -4.78 19.16
C VAL A 756 3.75 -5.21 19.90
N LEU A 757 3.10 -4.26 20.56
CA LEU A 757 1.75 -4.42 21.09
C LEU A 757 0.78 -3.68 20.17
N VAL A 758 -0.40 -4.24 19.95
CA VAL A 758 -1.47 -3.62 19.19
C VAL A 758 -2.70 -3.46 20.08
N SER A 759 -3.10 -2.22 20.31
CA SER A 759 -4.43 -1.87 20.81
C SER A 759 -5.42 -2.10 19.68
N ALA A 760 -5.97 -3.32 19.64
CA ALA A 760 -6.73 -3.83 18.51
C ALA A 760 -8.23 -3.55 18.69
N GLY A 761 -8.61 -2.28 18.53
CA GLY A 761 -10.00 -1.89 18.33
C GLY A 761 -10.53 -2.32 16.97
N PHE A 762 -11.83 -2.56 16.85
CA PHE A 762 -12.48 -2.91 15.57
C PHE A 762 -13.74 -2.08 15.32
N ASP A 763 -13.83 -0.90 15.91
CA ASP A 763 -14.87 0.12 15.70
C ASP A 763 -14.56 1.06 14.54
N ALA A 764 -13.31 1.08 14.06
CA ALA A 764 -13.00 1.62 12.73
C ALA A 764 -13.58 0.75 11.59
N ALA A 765 -14.08 -0.46 11.91
CA ALA A 765 -14.58 -1.38 10.92
C ALA A 765 -15.93 -0.94 10.31
N GLU A 766 -16.14 -1.30 9.04
CA GLU A 766 -17.41 -1.03 8.37
C GLU A 766 -18.60 -1.65 9.12
N GLY A 767 -19.66 -0.85 9.28
CA GLY A 767 -20.87 -1.22 9.99
C GLY A 767 -20.79 -1.16 11.51
N ASP A 768 -19.70 -0.66 12.10
CA ASP A 768 -19.67 -0.36 13.53
C ASP A 768 -20.59 0.83 13.90
N PRO A 769 -21.37 0.77 15.01
CA PRO A 769 -22.27 1.84 15.39
C PRO A 769 -21.59 3.11 15.93
N LEU A 770 -20.31 3.11 16.29
CA LEU A 770 -19.61 4.28 16.84
C LEU A 770 -18.64 4.95 15.87
N GLY A 771 -17.71 4.20 15.29
CA GLY A 771 -16.58 4.81 14.56
C GLY A 771 -16.97 5.54 13.28
N GLY A 772 -17.95 5.02 12.54
CA GLY A 772 -18.39 5.60 11.27
C GLY A 772 -17.34 5.57 10.17
N CYS A 773 -16.37 4.65 10.25
CA CYS A 773 -15.37 4.38 9.21
C CYS A 773 -15.78 3.16 8.35
N LYS A 774 -14.98 2.88 7.31
CA LYS A 774 -15.21 1.85 6.28
C LYS A 774 -13.99 0.93 6.12
N VAL A 775 -13.35 0.57 7.24
CA VAL A 775 -12.24 -0.38 7.22
C VAL A 775 -12.81 -1.80 7.14
N THR A 776 -12.43 -2.59 6.14
CA THR A 776 -12.96 -3.94 5.98
C THR A 776 -12.22 -4.95 6.87
N PRO A 777 -12.80 -6.11 7.22
CA PRO A 777 -12.11 -7.12 8.05
C PRO A 777 -10.75 -7.56 7.50
N GLU A 778 -10.61 -7.61 6.17
CA GLU A 778 -9.38 -7.96 5.47
C GLU A 778 -8.26 -6.96 5.77
N ALA A 779 -8.58 -5.66 5.86
CA ALA A 779 -7.61 -4.59 6.11
C ALA A 779 -6.93 -4.73 7.46
N PHE A 780 -7.66 -5.09 8.53
CA PHE A 780 -7.04 -5.43 9.82
C PHE A 780 -6.09 -6.63 9.73
N GLY A 781 -6.37 -7.58 8.82
CA GLY A 781 -5.42 -8.62 8.44
C GLY A 781 -4.14 -8.04 7.82
N HIS A 782 -4.26 -7.15 6.82
CA HIS A 782 -3.10 -6.50 6.19
C HIS A 782 -2.30 -5.65 7.19
N PHE A 783 -2.95 -4.87 8.06
CA PHE A 783 -2.28 -4.11 9.13
C PHE A 783 -1.42 -5.02 10.01
N THR A 784 -1.98 -6.18 10.37
CA THR A 784 -1.27 -7.22 11.13
C THR A 784 -0.08 -7.79 10.35
N ASN A 785 -0.23 -8.01 9.04
CA ASN A 785 0.85 -8.50 8.17
C ASN A 785 1.99 -7.49 8.00
N TRP A 786 1.68 -6.20 7.88
CA TRP A 786 2.68 -5.15 7.69
C TRP A 786 3.54 -4.90 8.94
N LEU A 787 2.96 -5.09 10.14
CA LEU A 787 3.70 -5.00 11.41
C LEU A 787 4.50 -6.27 11.72
N LYS A 788 4.13 -7.42 11.16
CA LYS A 788 4.74 -8.75 11.41
C LYS A 788 6.27 -8.86 11.18
N PRO A 789 6.92 -8.12 10.26
CA PRO A 789 8.37 -8.19 10.11
C PRO A 789 9.15 -7.56 11.27
N LEU A 790 8.53 -6.63 12.01
CA LEU A 790 9.14 -5.93 13.14
C LEU A 790 9.36 -6.88 14.33
N ALA A 791 10.27 -6.51 15.24
CA ALA A 791 10.54 -7.25 16.48
C ALA A 791 10.78 -8.77 16.32
N ASN A 792 11.30 -9.21 15.16
CA ASN A 792 11.37 -10.63 14.75
C ASN A 792 10.04 -11.37 14.90
N GLY A 793 8.93 -10.76 14.47
CA GLY A 793 7.60 -11.34 14.56
C GLY A 793 6.98 -11.36 15.95
N ARG A 794 7.61 -10.75 16.98
CA ARG A 794 7.01 -10.57 18.32
C ARG A 794 5.98 -9.45 18.30
N ILE A 795 4.80 -9.79 17.79
CA ILE A 795 3.61 -8.95 17.76
C ILE A 795 2.51 -9.55 18.65
N ILE A 796 1.81 -8.73 19.43
CA ILE A 796 0.71 -9.16 20.31
C ILE A 796 -0.49 -8.24 20.10
N LEU A 797 -1.64 -8.82 19.77
CA LEU A 797 -2.89 -8.09 19.59
C LEU A 797 -3.75 -8.20 20.85
N SER A 798 -4.17 -7.07 21.42
CA SER A 798 -5.07 -6.96 22.56
C SER A 798 -6.39 -6.36 22.10
N LEU A 799 -7.52 -7.05 22.31
CA LEU A 799 -8.83 -6.49 21.94
C LEU A 799 -9.18 -5.26 22.78
N GLU A 800 -9.42 -4.13 22.11
CA GLU A 800 -9.91 -2.88 22.73
C GLU A 800 -11.41 -2.68 22.39
N GLY A 801 -11.77 -1.70 21.55
CA GLY A 801 -13.12 -1.37 21.13
C GLY A 801 -13.71 -2.26 20.02
N GLY A 802 -14.66 -1.71 19.26
CA GLY A 802 -15.47 -2.45 18.28
C GLY A 802 -16.70 -3.13 18.89
N TYR A 803 -17.86 -2.83 18.32
CA TYR A 803 -19.18 -3.05 18.91
C TYR A 803 -20.18 -3.71 17.97
N ASN A 804 -19.96 -3.68 16.65
CA ASN A 804 -20.63 -4.60 15.73
C ASN A 804 -20.04 -6.00 15.88
N ILE A 805 -20.84 -6.90 16.47
CA ILE A 805 -20.48 -8.29 16.78
C ILE A 805 -19.98 -9.08 15.55
N ASN A 806 -20.47 -8.79 14.34
CA ASN A 806 -19.97 -9.44 13.12
C ASN A 806 -18.62 -8.85 12.72
N SER A 807 -18.52 -7.52 12.59
CA SER A 807 -17.28 -6.83 12.18
C SER A 807 -16.11 -7.22 13.08
N ILE A 808 -16.22 -7.10 14.40
CA ILE A 808 -15.14 -7.48 15.33
C ILE A 808 -14.73 -8.95 15.21
N SER A 809 -15.70 -9.84 14.94
CA SER A 809 -15.46 -11.27 14.86
C SER A 809 -14.72 -11.64 13.57
N TYR A 810 -15.08 -11.03 12.44
CA TYR A 810 -14.34 -11.22 11.18
C TYR A 810 -12.97 -10.54 11.23
N SER A 811 -12.86 -9.30 11.72
CA SER A 811 -11.59 -8.56 11.77
C SER A 811 -10.54 -9.26 12.64
N MET A 812 -10.87 -9.64 13.88
CA MET A 812 -9.95 -10.39 14.75
C MET A 812 -9.59 -11.77 14.17
N THR A 813 -10.50 -12.39 13.43
CA THR A 813 -10.23 -13.64 12.70
C THR A 813 -9.23 -13.41 11.56
N MET A 814 -9.34 -12.31 10.79
CA MET A 814 -8.37 -11.97 9.74
C MET A 814 -6.99 -11.65 10.31
N CYS A 815 -6.92 -10.90 11.40
CA CYS A 815 -5.67 -10.67 12.15
C CYS A 815 -5.00 -11.99 12.56
N THR A 816 -5.76 -12.89 13.17
CA THR A 816 -5.23 -14.19 13.64
C THR A 816 -4.77 -15.09 12.48
N LYS A 817 -5.45 -15.00 11.32
CA LYS A 817 -5.00 -15.65 10.07
C LYS A 817 -3.66 -15.09 9.57
N ALA A 818 -3.49 -13.76 9.59
CA ALA A 818 -2.22 -13.11 9.23
C ALA A 818 -1.06 -13.57 10.13
N LEU A 819 -1.29 -13.66 11.45
CA LEU A 819 -0.30 -14.17 12.41
C LEU A 819 0.09 -15.63 12.13
N LEU A 820 -0.90 -16.50 11.87
CA LEU A 820 -0.69 -17.89 11.44
C LEU A 820 0.10 -18.02 10.12
N GLY A 821 0.14 -16.96 9.31
CA GLY A 821 0.73 -16.97 7.97
C GLY A 821 -0.22 -17.49 6.89
N ASP A 822 -1.53 -17.48 7.14
CA ASP A 822 -2.51 -17.74 6.11
C ASP A 822 -2.55 -16.60 5.08
N PRO A 823 -2.88 -16.91 3.81
CA PRO A 823 -3.22 -15.91 2.81
C PRO A 823 -4.32 -14.96 3.30
N ILE A 824 -4.05 -13.67 3.14
CA ILE A 824 -5.01 -12.60 3.42
C ILE A 824 -5.70 -12.23 2.11
N PRO A 825 -7.04 -12.13 2.06
CA PRO A 825 -7.72 -11.73 0.85
C PRO A 825 -7.36 -10.29 0.43
N SER A 826 -7.33 -10.05 -0.88
CA SER A 826 -7.22 -8.71 -1.46
C SER A 826 -8.25 -7.73 -0.89
N LEU A 827 -7.83 -6.48 -0.78
CA LEU A 827 -8.65 -5.32 -0.41
C LEU A 827 -9.50 -4.77 -1.57
N GLY A 828 -9.35 -5.34 -2.77
CA GLY A 828 -9.96 -4.86 -4.00
C GLY A 828 -9.18 -3.71 -4.67
N PRO A 829 -9.50 -3.42 -5.95
CA PRO A 829 -8.78 -2.43 -6.74
C PRO A 829 -9.17 -0.98 -6.39
N GLY A 830 -8.27 -0.04 -6.67
CA GLY A 830 -8.59 1.39 -6.60
C GLY A 830 -8.62 1.96 -5.18
N LEU A 831 -7.77 1.45 -4.30
CA LEU A 831 -7.48 2.03 -2.99
C LEU A 831 -6.82 3.40 -3.17
N VAL A 832 -7.50 4.45 -2.71
CA VAL A 832 -7.02 5.84 -2.81
C VAL A 832 -7.35 6.55 -1.50
N PRO A 833 -6.38 7.22 -0.85
CA PRO A 833 -6.68 8.06 0.30
C PRO A 833 -7.50 9.28 -0.12
N CYS A 834 -8.46 9.67 0.71
CA CYS A 834 -9.20 10.92 0.53
C CYS A 834 -8.35 12.13 0.93
N GLU A 835 -8.71 13.30 0.43
CA GLU A 835 -7.95 14.55 0.63
C GLU A 835 -7.72 14.88 2.11
N SER A 836 -8.75 14.75 2.94
CA SER A 836 -8.64 14.96 4.40
C SER A 836 -7.69 13.97 5.10
N ALA A 837 -7.56 12.73 4.60
CA ALA A 837 -6.57 11.79 5.12
C ALA A 837 -5.15 12.22 4.76
N VAL A 838 -4.96 12.67 3.51
CA VAL A 838 -3.68 13.16 3.00
C VAL A 838 -3.23 14.41 3.77
N GLU A 839 -4.13 15.35 4.01
CA GLU A 839 -3.90 16.53 4.86
C GLU A 839 -3.44 16.12 6.27
N SER A 840 -4.20 15.23 6.92
CA SER A 840 -3.91 14.75 8.29
C SER A 840 -2.55 14.01 8.38
N ILE A 841 -2.21 13.23 7.34
CA ILE A 841 -0.90 12.56 7.23
C ILE A 841 0.22 13.59 7.02
N ASN A 842 0.04 14.57 6.12
CA ASN A 842 1.03 15.61 5.86
C ASN A 842 1.28 16.49 7.10
N GLU A 843 0.22 16.83 7.84
CA GLU A 843 0.31 17.53 9.13
C GLU A 843 1.11 16.70 10.15
N THR A 844 0.79 15.41 10.31
CA THR A 844 1.54 14.49 11.19
C THR A 844 3.02 14.44 10.83
N ILE A 845 3.34 14.29 9.54
CA ILE A 845 4.73 14.32 9.03
C ILE A 845 5.42 15.64 9.37
N SER A 846 4.73 16.78 9.26
CA SER A 846 5.30 18.10 9.54
C SER A 846 5.77 18.27 10.99
N TYR A 847 5.02 17.71 11.95
CA TYR A 847 5.41 17.71 13.37
C TYR A 847 6.50 16.68 13.66
N HIS A 848 6.48 15.52 13.00
CA HIS A 848 7.34 14.37 13.33
C HIS A 848 8.67 14.28 12.57
N ALA A 849 8.82 14.93 11.41
CA ALA A 849 10.03 14.84 10.57
C ALA A 849 11.32 15.37 11.23
N GLN A 850 11.21 16.14 12.30
CA GLN A 850 12.36 16.58 13.10
C GLN A 850 12.90 15.51 14.07
N TYR A 851 12.08 14.50 14.41
CA TYR A 851 12.42 13.39 15.32
C TYR A 851 12.73 12.11 14.54
N TRP A 852 11.99 11.87 13.45
CA TRP A 852 12.07 10.66 12.64
C TRP A 852 12.61 10.99 11.25
N SER A 853 13.92 10.80 11.09
CA SER A 853 14.65 11.09 9.85
C SER A 853 14.17 10.31 8.63
N THR A 854 13.49 9.18 8.80
CA THR A 854 12.80 8.47 7.70
C THR A 854 11.65 9.27 7.09
N LEU A 855 11.08 10.26 7.79
CA LEU A 855 9.99 11.12 7.29
C LEU A 855 10.52 12.33 6.50
N CYS A 856 11.48 12.10 5.60
CA CYS A 856 12.20 13.17 4.89
C CYS A 856 11.53 13.64 3.58
N LEU A 857 10.44 12.98 3.14
CA LEU A 857 9.73 13.30 1.90
C LEU A 857 8.78 14.50 2.08
N ASN A 858 9.37 15.68 2.28
CA ASN A 858 8.68 16.96 2.57
C ASN A 858 9.02 18.09 1.59
N GLN A 859 9.20 17.76 0.31
CA GLN A 859 9.44 18.73 -0.76
C GLN A 859 8.22 18.81 -1.69
N SER A 860 7.80 20.03 -2.02
CA SER A 860 6.77 20.26 -3.04
C SER A 860 7.33 20.01 -4.44
N ILE A 861 6.48 19.55 -5.37
CA ILE A 861 6.85 19.23 -6.76
C ILE A 861 6.13 20.15 -7.74
N PRO A 862 6.62 20.36 -8.98
CA PRO A 862 6.02 21.33 -9.90
C PRO A 862 4.59 20.93 -10.27
N ALA A 863 3.67 21.87 -10.41
CA ALA A 863 2.33 21.60 -10.96
C ALA A 863 2.40 21.36 -12.48
N GLU A 864 3.26 22.11 -13.18
CA GLU A 864 3.42 22.08 -14.64
C GLU A 864 4.28 20.91 -15.14
N ASP A 865 4.15 20.58 -16.44
CA ASP A 865 5.01 19.59 -17.11
C ASP A 865 6.39 20.18 -17.50
N VAL A 866 7.38 19.93 -16.64
CA VAL A 866 8.79 20.35 -16.85
C VAL A 866 9.61 19.36 -17.72
N LEU A 867 9.10 18.15 -17.97
CA LEU A 867 9.84 17.08 -18.69
C LEU A 867 9.55 17.08 -20.20
N THR A 868 8.41 17.61 -20.65
CA THR A 868 8.15 17.80 -22.10
C THR A 868 8.52 19.19 -22.60
N SER A 869 8.45 20.21 -21.75
CA SER A 869 8.85 21.59 -22.09
C SER A 869 10.35 21.71 -22.38
N SER A 870 11.18 20.95 -21.65
CA SER A 870 12.62 20.80 -21.90
C SER A 870 12.95 20.13 -23.25
N LYS A 871 12.05 19.31 -23.83
CA LYS A 871 12.22 18.68 -25.16
C LYS A 871 12.02 19.66 -26.33
N LYS A 872 11.63 20.92 -26.09
CA LYS A 872 11.48 21.96 -27.14
C LYS A 872 12.73 22.80 -27.40
N ILE A 873 13.80 22.64 -26.61
CA ILE A 873 15.09 23.31 -26.88
C ILE A 873 15.96 22.39 -27.75
N LYS A 874 15.98 22.62 -29.06
CA LYS A 874 16.99 22.00 -29.94
C LYS A 874 18.30 22.79 -29.84
N PRO A 875 19.41 22.22 -29.32
CA PRO A 875 20.69 22.89 -29.37
C PRO A 875 21.24 22.86 -30.80
N ALA A 876 21.64 24.02 -31.30
CA ALA A 876 22.59 24.07 -32.41
C ALA A 876 23.97 23.68 -31.87
N ASN A 877 24.45 22.50 -32.27
CA ASN A 877 25.63 21.78 -31.76
C ASN A 877 25.43 21.17 -30.36
N GLY A 878 25.62 19.85 -30.27
CA GLY A 878 25.35 19.08 -29.05
C GLY A 878 26.33 19.36 -27.92
N LYS A 879 25.81 19.94 -26.84
CA LYS A 879 26.22 19.78 -25.43
C LYS A 879 25.05 20.27 -24.57
N ILE A 880 24.54 19.44 -23.68
CA ILE A 880 23.55 19.86 -22.68
C ILE A 880 24.32 20.17 -21.39
N VAL A 881 24.21 21.41 -20.92
CA VAL A 881 24.67 21.85 -19.61
C VAL A 881 23.60 22.78 -19.05
N THR A 882 23.04 22.43 -17.90
CA THR A 882 22.09 23.25 -17.13
C THR A 882 22.85 24.30 -16.29
N PRO A 883 22.20 25.39 -15.82
CA PRO A 883 22.84 26.69 -15.77
C PRO A 883 23.82 26.88 -14.60
N GLU A 884 25.10 27.12 -14.91
CA GLU A 884 26.01 27.74 -13.95
C GLU A 884 25.74 29.24 -13.82
N GLY A 885 25.85 29.73 -12.60
CA GLY A 885 25.62 31.14 -12.25
C GLY A 885 26.60 32.09 -12.94
N ASN A 886 26.08 33.25 -13.32
CA ASN A 886 26.85 34.30 -13.97
C ASN A 886 27.85 34.94 -12.98
N ASN A 887 29.08 34.42 -12.91
CA ASN A 887 30.19 35.08 -12.22
C ASN A 887 31.55 34.67 -12.80
N ASN A 888 32.00 35.41 -13.82
CA ASN A 888 33.41 35.45 -14.18
C ASN A 888 33.85 36.92 -14.27
N ASN A 889 34.53 37.39 -13.24
CA ASN A 889 35.42 38.53 -13.35
C ASN A 889 36.77 38.16 -12.74
N ILE A 890 37.81 38.35 -13.54
CA ILE A 890 39.16 37.79 -13.33
C ILE A 890 39.91 38.58 -12.26
N ASN A 891 40.54 37.90 -11.29
CA ASN A 891 41.97 38.09 -10.97
C ASN A 891 42.50 37.17 -9.84
N ASN A 892 43.57 36.43 -10.15
CA ASN A 892 44.78 36.18 -9.33
C ASN A 892 44.61 36.25 -7.77
N SER A 893 44.85 35.19 -6.98
CA SER A 893 46.07 34.37 -7.02
C SER A 893 46.18 33.33 -5.88
N SER A 894 46.94 32.25 -6.13
CA SER A 894 47.85 31.57 -5.18
C SER A 894 47.35 30.82 -3.92
N LYS A 895 47.61 29.50 -3.97
CA LYS A 895 48.14 28.60 -2.90
C LYS A 895 47.20 28.01 -1.83
N ASN A 896 47.14 26.67 -1.87
CA ASN A 896 47.43 25.71 -0.77
C ASN A 896 46.67 25.78 0.57
N VAL A 897 46.38 24.71 1.32
CA VAL A 897 46.48 23.23 1.16
C VAL A 897 45.67 22.63 2.35
N GLN A 898 44.77 21.68 2.07
CA GLN A 898 44.59 20.40 2.80
C GLN A 898 44.28 20.37 4.33
N THR A 899 43.11 19.79 4.65
CA THR A 899 42.81 18.81 5.74
C THR A 899 42.92 19.21 7.23
N LEU A 900 41.86 18.90 8.01
CA LEU A 900 41.83 18.18 9.32
C LEU A 900 40.39 18.27 9.89
N ILE A 901 39.62 17.18 9.95
CA ILE A 901 39.38 16.31 11.13
C ILE A 901 38.92 17.09 12.38
N CYS A 902 37.68 16.82 12.83
CA CYS A 902 37.15 17.24 14.13
C CYS A 902 36.85 16.03 15.02
N GLU A 903 37.73 15.77 15.98
CA GLU A 903 37.41 15.07 17.22
C GLU A 903 37.52 16.04 18.40
N GLY A 904 36.65 15.90 19.40
CA GLY A 904 37.07 16.03 20.80
C GLY A 904 37.27 17.41 21.45
N GLN A 905 36.24 17.82 22.21
CA GLN A 905 36.35 18.27 23.62
C GLN A 905 36.87 19.69 24.00
N LEU A 906 35.95 20.47 24.57
CA LEU A 906 35.97 20.96 25.98
C LEU A 906 37.21 21.74 26.50
N LEU A 907 37.03 23.04 26.82
CA LEU A 907 37.08 23.59 28.21
C LEU A 907 37.18 25.15 28.30
N ARG A 908 36.30 25.73 29.15
CA ARG A 908 36.46 26.99 29.93
C ARG A 908 36.53 28.34 29.17
N GLY A 909 36.13 29.48 29.76
CA GLY A 909 35.84 29.73 31.19
C GLY A 909 34.98 30.97 31.51
N LEU A 910 34.91 31.30 32.80
CA LEU A 910 33.91 32.16 33.48
C LEU A 910 34.35 33.63 33.69
N SER A 911 33.40 34.57 33.61
CA SER A 911 33.15 35.72 34.53
C SER A 911 32.07 36.66 33.95
N LEU A 912 31.00 37.09 34.63
CA LEU A 912 30.93 38.09 35.74
C LEU A 912 31.61 39.44 35.38
N SER A 913 31.05 40.64 35.57
CA SER A 913 29.77 41.10 36.18
C SER A 913 29.56 42.64 36.07
N GLU A 914 28.37 43.15 36.45
CA GLU A 914 28.00 44.57 36.76
C GLU A 914 27.87 45.57 35.58
N ALA A 915 27.04 46.65 35.62
CA ALA A 915 26.36 47.36 36.72
C ALA A 915 24.95 47.90 36.30
N LYS A 916 23.91 47.98 37.16
CA LYS A 916 23.42 49.15 37.98
C LYS A 916 23.15 50.46 37.16
N ALA A 917 22.10 51.28 37.39
CA ALA A 917 21.05 51.31 38.43
C ALA A 917 19.93 52.38 38.18
N VAL A 918 18.76 52.19 38.82
CA VAL A 918 17.82 53.21 39.42
C VAL A 918 16.99 54.17 38.54
N GLY A 919 15.67 54.28 38.83
CA GLY A 919 14.81 55.42 38.45
C GLY A 919 13.27 55.19 38.46
N GLN A 920 12.61 55.52 39.58
CA GLN A 920 11.13 55.69 39.76
C GLN A 920 10.90 57.11 40.35
N PRO A 921 9.67 57.67 40.49
CA PRO A 921 8.39 57.49 39.77
C PRO A 921 7.63 58.84 39.50
N GLU A 922 6.32 58.74 39.18
CA GLU A 922 5.19 59.65 39.54
C GLU A 922 4.70 60.84 38.66
N ASP A 923 3.38 61.09 38.82
CA ASP A 923 2.47 62.21 38.43
C ASP A 923 2.12 62.51 36.95
N ALA A 924 0.95 63.08 36.59
CA ALA A 924 -0.44 63.12 37.13
C ALA A 924 -1.38 63.92 36.14
N ASN A 925 -2.70 63.91 36.36
CA ASN A 925 -3.74 64.85 35.85
C ASN A 925 -4.08 64.88 34.33
N GLU A 926 -5.30 65.23 33.85
CA GLU A 926 -6.66 65.37 34.42
C GLU A 926 -7.72 65.54 33.29
N GLU A 927 -9.02 65.29 33.60
CA GLU A 927 -10.26 65.90 33.04
C GLU A 927 -10.57 65.92 31.50
N ALA A 928 -11.83 65.91 31.00
CA ALA A 928 -13.15 65.59 31.58
C ALA A 928 -14.34 65.59 30.54
N LYS A 929 -15.50 65.03 30.96
CA LYS A 929 -16.92 65.32 30.61
C LYS A 929 -17.46 64.90 29.20
N ARG A 930 -18.46 64.00 29.09
CA ARG A 930 -19.96 64.10 29.28
C ARG A 930 -20.69 64.81 28.10
N SER A 931 -21.92 64.48 27.65
CA SER A 931 -23.01 63.48 27.94
C SER A 931 -24.01 63.49 26.74
N GLY A 932 -25.10 62.71 26.55
CA GLY A 932 -25.94 61.78 27.37
C GLY A 932 -26.44 60.57 26.52
N ASP A 933 -27.43 59.70 26.85
CA ASP A 933 -28.77 59.74 27.52
C ASP A 933 -29.95 60.18 26.60
N GLU A 934 -31.12 59.50 26.49
CA GLU A 934 -31.75 58.30 27.11
C GLU A 934 -32.52 57.46 26.03
N GLY A 935 -32.92 56.19 26.18
CA GLY A 935 -34.21 55.70 26.76
C GLY A 935 -35.39 55.68 25.74
N GLY A 936 -36.33 54.72 25.62
CA GLY A 936 -36.67 53.44 26.28
C GLY A 936 -37.86 52.74 25.55
N GLY A 937 -38.22 51.49 25.88
CA GLY A 937 -39.05 50.59 25.03
C GLY A 937 -40.60 50.63 25.10
N GLY A 938 -41.25 49.66 24.42
CA GLY A 938 -42.66 49.26 24.65
C GLY A 938 -43.58 49.09 23.39
N PRO A 939 -44.41 48.01 23.28
CA PRO A 939 -45.34 47.73 22.15
C PRO A 939 -46.82 48.13 22.46
N PRO A 940 -47.80 48.17 21.50
CA PRO A 940 -48.48 46.97 20.92
C PRO A 940 -49.07 47.10 19.47
N GLU A 941 -49.73 46.03 18.97
CA GLU A 941 -50.51 45.93 17.68
C GLU A 941 -51.90 46.65 17.73
N PRO A 942 -52.87 46.61 16.74
CA PRO A 942 -52.96 45.89 15.44
C PRO A 942 -53.66 46.63 14.23
N SER A 943 -53.89 45.88 13.12
CA SER A 943 -55.07 45.93 12.19
C SER A 943 -55.03 46.57 10.76
N THR A 944 -55.05 45.68 9.74
CA THR A 944 -55.92 45.61 8.53
C THR A 944 -56.11 46.73 7.47
N SER A 945 -55.55 46.45 6.27
CA SER A 945 -56.28 46.15 4.99
C SER A 945 -56.42 47.17 3.83
N GLN A 946 -56.42 46.58 2.61
CA GLN A 946 -56.75 47.11 1.26
C GLN A 946 -55.75 48.09 0.60
N GLY A 947 -55.28 47.91 -0.64
CA GLY A 947 -55.38 46.76 -1.56
C GLY A 947 -55.24 47.16 -3.05
N ASN A 948 -54.46 46.42 -3.85
CA ASN A 948 -54.72 46.13 -5.27
C ASN A 948 -53.66 45.20 -5.88
N VAL A 949 -54.10 44.36 -6.83
CA VAL A 949 -53.28 43.35 -7.50
C VAL A 949 -52.71 43.89 -8.82
N ALA A 950 -51.42 43.67 -9.05
CA ALA A 950 -50.80 43.74 -10.38
C ALA A 950 -49.83 42.56 -10.53
N SER A 951 -50.10 41.69 -11.51
CA SER A 951 -49.25 40.54 -11.82
C SER A 951 -47.91 40.98 -12.41
N SER A 952 -46.81 40.55 -11.81
CA SER A 952 -45.47 40.61 -12.41
C SER A 952 -44.98 39.19 -12.71
N ALA A 953 -44.30 39.01 -13.84
CA ALA A 953 -43.84 37.70 -14.27
C ALA A 953 -42.68 37.21 -13.40
N GLU A 954 -42.79 35.99 -12.88
CA GLU A 954 -41.72 35.34 -12.12
C GLU A 954 -40.48 35.14 -13.00
N LYS A 955 -39.30 35.54 -12.50
CA LYS A 955 -38.03 35.17 -13.10
C LYS A 955 -37.76 33.69 -12.82
N ALA A 956 -37.30 32.96 -13.83
CA ALA A 956 -36.72 31.64 -13.59
C ALA A 956 -35.50 31.76 -12.65
N PRO A 957 -35.34 30.86 -11.66
CA PRO A 957 -34.20 30.89 -10.74
C PRO A 957 -32.88 30.67 -11.49
N THR A 958 -31.82 31.32 -11.03
CA THR A 958 -30.48 31.13 -11.59
C THR A 958 -29.85 29.84 -11.07
N LEU A 959 -28.79 29.36 -11.74
CA LEU A 959 -28.00 28.23 -11.24
C LEU A 959 -27.45 28.50 -9.83
N THR A 960 -27.09 29.75 -9.51
CA THR A 960 -26.63 30.13 -8.17
C THR A 960 -27.74 29.97 -7.13
N ASP A 961 -28.97 30.41 -7.45
CA ASP A 961 -30.12 30.27 -6.55
C ASP A 961 -30.43 28.78 -6.32
N PHE A 962 -30.45 27.97 -7.38
CA PHE A 962 -30.66 26.53 -7.29
C PHE A 962 -29.57 25.82 -6.45
N LEU A 963 -28.29 26.20 -6.60
CA LEU A 963 -27.20 25.62 -5.82
C LEU A 963 -27.25 26.04 -4.34
N CYS A 964 -27.69 27.26 -4.04
CA CYS A 964 -27.93 27.71 -2.66
C CYS A 964 -29.12 26.96 -2.02
N ASP A 965 -30.26 26.89 -2.72
CA ASP A 965 -31.48 26.23 -2.23
C ASP A 965 -31.30 24.72 -2.03
N ASN A 966 -30.34 24.10 -2.73
CA ASN A 966 -30.04 22.67 -2.66
C ASN A 966 -28.67 22.38 -2.02
N ILE A 967 -28.04 23.36 -1.35
CA ILE A 967 -26.68 23.21 -0.82
C ILE A 967 -26.59 22.06 0.20
N GLN A 968 -27.65 21.83 0.97
CA GLN A 968 -27.72 20.72 1.93
C GLN A 968 -27.78 19.35 1.23
N ALA A 969 -28.44 19.23 0.07
CA ALA A 969 -28.48 18.00 -0.70
C ALA A 969 -27.14 17.71 -1.40
N LEU A 970 -26.39 18.76 -1.77
CA LEU A 970 -25.01 18.65 -2.27
C LEU A 970 -24.03 18.23 -1.16
N VAL A 971 -24.16 18.82 0.03
CA VAL A 971 -23.36 18.47 1.22
C VAL A 971 -23.67 17.06 1.75
N ASN A 972 -24.91 16.61 1.62
CA ASN A 972 -25.34 15.25 1.98
C ASN A 972 -25.05 14.20 0.88
N GLU A 973 -24.35 14.57 -0.21
CA GLU A 973 -24.06 13.72 -1.38
C GLU A 973 -25.31 13.13 -2.10
N GLU A 974 -26.48 13.73 -1.91
CA GLU A 974 -27.73 13.32 -2.58
C GLU A 974 -27.81 13.83 -4.03
N MET A 975 -26.93 14.77 -4.42
CA MET A 975 -26.74 15.25 -5.79
C MET A 975 -25.26 15.54 -6.09
N PHE A 976 -24.86 15.44 -7.37
CA PHE A 976 -23.54 15.84 -7.86
C PHE A 976 -23.67 17.02 -8.84
N ALA A 977 -22.80 18.02 -8.72
CA ALA A 977 -22.77 19.17 -9.63
C ALA A 977 -21.40 19.27 -10.33
N VAL A 978 -21.40 19.27 -11.67
CA VAL A 978 -20.21 19.56 -12.48
C VAL A 978 -20.20 21.04 -12.80
N VAL A 979 -19.19 21.78 -12.33
CA VAL A 979 -19.05 23.22 -12.57
C VAL A 979 -18.31 23.47 -13.89
N PRO A 980 -18.94 24.08 -14.92
CA PRO A 980 -18.26 24.36 -16.18
C PRO A 980 -17.23 25.49 -16.06
N LEU A 981 -16.13 25.39 -16.82
CA LEU A 981 -15.17 26.49 -16.95
C LEU A 981 -15.80 27.67 -17.70
N ARG A 982 -15.62 28.89 -17.16
CA ARG A 982 -16.14 30.12 -17.78
C ARG A 982 -15.28 30.66 -18.93
N SER A 983 -14.07 30.13 -19.11
CA SER A 983 -13.14 30.50 -20.16
C SER A 983 -12.41 29.25 -20.68
N CYS A 984 -12.02 29.29 -21.95
CA CYS A 984 -11.24 28.23 -22.59
C CYS A 984 -10.49 28.85 -23.79
N PRO A 985 -9.18 28.55 -23.98
CA PRO A 985 -8.38 29.12 -25.06
C PRO A 985 -8.85 28.68 -26.46
N HIS A 986 -9.71 27.66 -26.54
CA HIS A 986 -10.26 27.12 -27.79
C HIS A 986 -11.55 27.82 -28.26
N LEU A 987 -12.16 28.68 -27.44
CA LEU A 987 -13.37 29.43 -27.81
C LEU A 987 -13.25 30.22 -29.15
N PRO A 988 -12.11 30.82 -29.51
CA PRO A 988 -11.96 31.51 -30.81
C PRO A 988 -12.06 30.60 -32.04
N GLN A 989 -12.05 29.27 -31.88
CA GLN A 989 -12.14 28.31 -32.99
C GLN A 989 -13.60 27.99 -33.40
N ILE A 990 -14.58 28.40 -32.60
CA ILE A 990 -16.01 28.23 -32.90
C ILE A 990 -16.33 28.92 -34.24
N ARG A 991 -16.95 28.19 -35.18
CA ARG A 991 -17.37 28.75 -36.47
C ARG A 991 -18.83 29.25 -36.41
N PRO A 992 -19.24 30.14 -37.33
CA PRO A 992 -20.64 30.50 -37.50
C PRO A 992 -21.50 29.26 -37.78
N ILE A 993 -22.75 29.30 -37.32
CA ILE A 993 -23.73 28.22 -37.52
C ILE A 993 -24.08 28.13 -39.02
N PRO A 994 -24.20 26.91 -39.59
CA PRO A 994 -24.68 26.73 -40.95
C PRO A 994 -26.07 27.34 -41.20
N ASP A 995 -26.36 27.72 -42.44
CA ASP A 995 -27.65 28.33 -42.83
C ASP A 995 -28.87 27.42 -42.56
N ASN A 996 -28.66 26.10 -42.52
CA ASN A 996 -29.66 25.08 -42.16
C ASN A 996 -29.79 24.85 -40.64
N GLY A 997 -29.04 25.57 -39.81
CA GLY A 997 -29.06 25.46 -38.35
C GLY A 997 -28.35 24.22 -37.81
N ILE A 998 -28.74 23.83 -36.58
CA ILE A 998 -28.31 22.58 -35.92
C ILE A 998 -29.56 21.72 -35.77
N ASP A 999 -29.60 20.51 -36.35
CA ASP A 999 -30.67 19.54 -36.09
C ASP A 999 -30.28 18.61 -34.96
N THR A 1000 -30.90 18.78 -33.79
CA THR A 1000 -30.66 17.93 -32.61
C THR A 1000 -31.22 16.51 -32.74
N ASN A 1001 -31.95 16.20 -33.82
CA ASN A 1001 -32.40 14.84 -34.15
C ASN A 1001 -31.44 14.12 -35.12
N ALA A 1002 -30.37 14.78 -35.58
CA ALA A 1002 -29.42 14.17 -36.50
C ALA A 1002 -28.76 12.93 -35.88
N THR A 1003 -28.73 11.84 -36.65
CA THR A 1003 -28.03 10.61 -36.30
C THR A 1003 -26.52 10.76 -36.48
N CYS A 1004 -25.72 10.00 -35.74
CA CYS A 1004 -24.28 9.90 -35.95
C CYS A 1004 -23.95 9.56 -37.42
N GLU A 1005 -23.14 10.39 -38.08
CA GLU A 1005 -22.81 10.22 -39.51
C GLU A 1005 -22.02 8.93 -39.77
N SER A 1006 -21.18 8.48 -38.83
CA SER A 1006 -20.38 7.25 -38.98
C SER A 1006 -21.13 5.94 -38.71
N CYS A 1007 -22.16 5.92 -37.84
CA CYS A 1007 -22.82 4.65 -37.44
C CYS A 1007 -24.35 4.69 -37.31
N THR A 1008 -25.00 5.79 -37.73
CA THR A 1008 -26.46 6.02 -37.74
C THR A 1008 -27.20 5.87 -36.41
N GLN A 1009 -26.48 5.76 -35.28
CA GLN A 1009 -27.08 5.79 -33.94
C GLN A 1009 -27.86 7.11 -33.73
N PRO A 1010 -29.13 7.06 -33.26
CA PRO A 1010 -29.90 8.26 -32.91
C PRO A 1010 -29.63 8.85 -31.52
N ASN A 1011 -29.08 8.08 -30.58
CA ASN A 1011 -28.94 8.52 -29.18
C ASN A 1011 -27.55 9.11 -28.85
N GLU A 1012 -27.54 10.08 -27.93
CA GLU A 1012 -26.33 10.75 -27.41
C GLU A 1012 -25.39 11.33 -28.48
N ASN A 1013 -25.97 11.83 -29.58
CA ASN A 1013 -25.19 12.49 -30.62
C ASN A 1013 -24.77 13.90 -30.19
N TRP A 1014 -23.56 14.26 -30.57
CA TRP A 1014 -22.93 15.54 -30.33
C TRP A 1014 -22.60 16.17 -31.70
N THR A 1015 -22.55 17.50 -31.79
CA THR A 1015 -22.10 18.22 -33.00
C THR A 1015 -20.79 18.93 -32.75
N CYS A 1016 -19.91 18.98 -33.75
CA CYS A 1016 -18.64 19.70 -33.68
C CYS A 1016 -18.85 21.20 -33.87
N LEU A 1017 -18.38 22.06 -32.96
CA LEU A 1017 -18.56 23.52 -33.07
C LEU A 1017 -17.61 24.22 -34.06
N VAL A 1018 -16.82 23.45 -34.82
CA VAL A 1018 -15.94 23.94 -35.89
C VAL A 1018 -16.48 23.59 -37.28
N CYS A 1019 -16.90 22.34 -37.51
CA CYS A 1019 -17.38 21.87 -38.82
C CYS A 1019 -18.83 21.36 -38.85
N TYR A 1020 -19.52 21.35 -37.70
CA TYR A 1020 -20.92 20.95 -37.54
C TYR A 1020 -21.28 19.50 -37.90
N THR A 1021 -20.29 18.67 -38.22
CA THR A 1021 -20.41 17.19 -38.30
C THR A 1021 -21.01 16.65 -37.00
N THR A 1022 -21.95 15.71 -37.14
CA THR A 1022 -22.67 15.07 -36.03
C THR A 1022 -22.17 13.63 -35.84
N GLN A 1023 -21.71 13.31 -34.63
CA GLN A 1023 -21.18 12.00 -34.28
C GLN A 1023 -21.67 11.57 -32.90
N CYS A 1024 -21.74 10.26 -32.65
CA CYS A 1024 -22.14 9.77 -31.33
C CYS A 1024 -21.08 10.12 -30.28
N GLY A 1025 -21.56 10.47 -29.08
CA GLY A 1025 -20.74 10.88 -27.96
C GLY A 1025 -19.84 9.78 -27.39
N ARG A 1026 -19.02 10.18 -26.42
CA ARG A 1026 -17.99 9.34 -25.77
C ARG A 1026 -18.51 8.13 -24.98
N TYR A 1027 -19.82 8.02 -24.76
CA TYR A 1027 -20.43 6.90 -24.02
C TYR A 1027 -21.16 5.91 -24.93
N VAL A 1028 -21.05 6.08 -26.26
CA VAL A 1028 -21.65 5.21 -27.28
C VAL A 1028 -20.55 4.44 -28.05
N ASN A 1029 -20.08 4.98 -29.17
CA ASN A 1029 -19.01 4.41 -30.02
C ASN A 1029 -17.88 5.43 -30.26
N GLU A 1030 -17.81 6.48 -29.44
CA GLU A 1030 -16.71 7.47 -29.43
C GLU A 1030 -16.42 8.22 -30.75
N HIS A 1031 -17.24 8.12 -31.79
CA HIS A 1031 -16.98 8.78 -33.07
C HIS A 1031 -16.76 10.30 -32.99
N MET A 1032 -17.32 11.01 -31.99
CA MET A 1032 -16.99 12.44 -31.79
C MET A 1032 -15.59 12.67 -31.19
N LEU A 1033 -15.09 11.72 -30.38
CA LEU A 1033 -13.70 11.71 -29.91
C LEU A 1033 -12.75 11.36 -31.06
N GLN A 1034 -13.07 10.34 -31.86
CA GLN A 1034 -12.29 10.01 -33.06
C GLN A 1034 -12.25 11.20 -34.04
N HIS A 1035 -13.38 11.86 -34.28
CA HIS A 1035 -13.45 13.09 -35.08
C HIS A 1035 -12.52 14.19 -34.53
N HIS A 1036 -12.48 14.39 -33.21
CA HIS A 1036 -11.53 15.33 -32.59
C HIS A 1036 -10.07 14.91 -32.83
N LEU A 1037 -9.73 13.63 -32.65
CA LEU A 1037 -8.37 13.11 -32.87
C LEU A 1037 -7.92 13.22 -34.34
N GLU A 1038 -8.84 13.13 -35.30
CA GLU A 1038 -8.56 13.21 -36.74
C GLU A 1038 -8.52 14.65 -37.28
N THR A 1039 -9.23 15.60 -36.65
CA THR A 1039 -9.40 16.98 -37.16
C THR A 1039 -8.84 18.08 -36.25
N GLU A 1040 -8.38 17.71 -35.05
CA GLU A 1040 -7.99 18.60 -33.94
C GLU A 1040 -9.10 19.58 -33.47
N HIS A 1041 -10.34 19.44 -33.97
CA HIS A 1041 -11.45 20.34 -33.63
C HIS A 1041 -11.82 20.24 -32.13
N PRO A 1042 -11.68 21.32 -31.32
CA PRO A 1042 -11.54 21.17 -29.87
C PRO A 1042 -12.85 21.21 -29.07
N LEU A 1043 -13.97 21.63 -29.68
CA LEU A 1043 -15.22 21.95 -28.99
C LEU A 1043 -16.41 21.23 -29.64
N THR A 1044 -17.26 20.64 -28.80
CA THR A 1044 -18.44 19.89 -29.24
C THR A 1044 -19.64 20.13 -28.31
N LEU A 1045 -20.84 20.16 -28.89
CA LEU A 1045 -22.10 20.39 -28.18
C LEU A 1045 -22.92 19.09 -28.16
N SER A 1046 -23.33 18.66 -26.97
CA SER A 1046 -24.18 17.48 -26.75
C SER A 1046 -25.65 17.77 -27.07
N PHE A 1047 -26.31 16.94 -27.87
CA PHE A 1047 -27.75 17.09 -28.09
C PHE A 1047 -28.61 16.62 -26.91
N SER A 1048 -28.07 15.84 -25.97
CA SER A 1048 -28.82 15.31 -24.82
C SER A 1048 -29.22 16.40 -23.82
N ASP A 1049 -28.31 17.30 -23.49
CA ASP A 1049 -28.40 18.29 -22.41
C ASP A 1049 -27.95 19.71 -22.84
N LEU A 1050 -27.50 19.88 -24.10
CA LEU A 1050 -26.94 21.13 -24.63
C LEU A 1050 -25.68 21.61 -23.88
N SER A 1051 -25.01 20.72 -23.14
CA SER A 1051 -23.68 20.98 -22.58
C SER A 1051 -22.63 21.05 -23.70
N VAL A 1052 -21.56 21.78 -23.46
CA VAL A 1052 -20.44 21.92 -24.41
C VAL A 1052 -19.19 21.37 -23.76
N TRP A 1053 -18.57 20.38 -24.39
CA TRP A 1053 -17.33 19.77 -23.95
C TRP A 1053 -16.15 20.31 -24.77
N CYS A 1054 -15.02 20.54 -24.10
CA CYS A 1054 -13.75 20.85 -24.74
C CYS A 1054 -12.78 19.69 -24.56
N TYR A 1055 -12.37 19.04 -25.65
CA TYR A 1055 -11.49 17.87 -25.59
C TYR A 1055 -10.09 18.22 -25.04
N PRO A 1056 -9.36 19.26 -25.53
CA PRO A 1056 -8.04 19.58 -24.98
C PRO A 1056 -8.06 20.09 -23.53
N CYS A 1057 -9.16 20.72 -23.09
CA CYS A 1057 -9.30 21.19 -21.70
C CYS A 1057 -9.91 20.14 -20.76
N GLN A 1058 -10.37 18.99 -21.30
CA GLN A 1058 -11.12 17.94 -20.60
C GLN A 1058 -12.19 18.46 -19.62
N ALA A 1059 -12.92 19.49 -20.04
CA ALA A 1059 -13.90 20.17 -19.20
C ALA A 1059 -15.14 20.60 -19.98
N TYR A 1060 -16.27 20.69 -19.28
CA TYR A 1060 -17.44 21.40 -19.77
C TYR A 1060 -17.20 22.90 -19.75
N ILE A 1061 -17.65 23.61 -20.77
CA ILE A 1061 -17.46 25.05 -20.94
C ILE A 1061 -18.81 25.77 -20.93
N ASP A 1062 -18.93 26.84 -20.15
CA ASP A 1062 -20.07 27.76 -20.20
C ASP A 1062 -19.58 29.19 -20.40
N ASN A 1063 -19.82 29.73 -21.60
CA ASN A 1063 -19.30 31.03 -22.01
C ASN A 1063 -20.25 31.71 -23.01
N GLN A 1064 -20.33 33.03 -22.97
CA GLN A 1064 -21.19 33.82 -23.86
C GLN A 1064 -20.96 33.56 -25.37
N ALA A 1065 -19.74 33.21 -25.79
CA ALA A 1065 -19.44 32.85 -27.18
C ALA A 1065 -20.22 31.61 -27.68
N LEU A 1066 -20.63 30.72 -26.76
CA LEU A 1066 -21.41 29.53 -27.07
C LEU A 1066 -22.91 29.81 -27.25
N TYR A 1067 -23.39 31.02 -26.89
CA TYR A 1067 -24.82 31.35 -26.89
C TYR A 1067 -25.49 31.06 -28.23
N ASN A 1068 -24.85 31.44 -29.36
CA ASN A 1068 -25.45 31.25 -30.67
C ASN A 1068 -25.68 29.76 -30.96
N ALA A 1069 -24.67 28.91 -30.76
CA ALA A 1069 -24.76 27.47 -31.01
C ALA A 1069 -25.73 26.78 -30.04
N LYS A 1070 -25.66 27.08 -28.73
CA LYS A 1070 -26.59 26.56 -27.73
C LYS A 1070 -28.02 27.01 -27.99
N ASN A 1071 -28.24 28.24 -28.44
CA ASN A 1071 -29.57 28.76 -28.81
C ASN A 1071 -30.13 28.11 -30.08
N ALA A 1072 -29.32 27.87 -31.12
CA ALA A 1072 -29.79 27.14 -32.31
C ALA A 1072 -30.18 25.69 -31.98
N ALA A 1073 -29.36 24.98 -31.20
CA ALA A 1073 -29.69 23.65 -30.73
C ALA A 1073 -30.93 23.64 -29.80
N HIS A 1074 -31.09 24.66 -28.95
CA HIS A 1074 -32.28 24.82 -28.10
C HIS A 1074 -33.55 25.10 -28.92
N ILE A 1075 -33.48 25.93 -29.97
CA ILE A 1075 -34.60 26.17 -30.88
C ILE A 1075 -34.98 24.88 -31.62
N SER A 1076 -33.99 24.12 -32.11
CA SER A 1076 -34.23 22.80 -32.73
C SER A 1076 -34.90 21.82 -31.77
N LYS A 1077 -34.41 21.73 -30.52
CA LYS A 1077 -34.87 20.75 -29.53
C LYS A 1077 -36.19 21.09 -28.85
N PHE A 1078 -36.44 22.38 -28.59
CA PHE A 1078 -37.54 22.87 -27.73
C PHE A 1078 -38.43 23.94 -28.39
N GLY A 1079 -38.21 24.27 -29.67
CA GLY A 1079 -39.06 25.22 -30.42
C GLY A 1079 -39.06 26.66 -29.91
N SER A 1080 -38.12 27.02 -29.04
CA SER A 1080 -38.08 28.31 -28.32
C SER A 1080 -36.65 28.82 -28.14
N GLN A 1081 -36.48 30.12 -27.91
CA GLN A 1081 -35.15 30.70 -27.66
C GLN A 1081 -34.61 30.29 -26.29
N LEU A 1082 -33.30 30.09 -26.21
CA LEU A 1082 -32.60 29.76 -24.98
C LEU A 1082 -32.58 30.97 -24.03
N THR A 1083 -33.16 30.80 -22.84
CA THR A 1083 -33.06 31.82 -21.78
C THR A 1083 -31.65 31.78 -21.19
N TRP A 1084 -30.84 32.81 -21.47
CA TRP A 1084 -29.41 32.82 -21.16
C TRP A 1084 -29.08 33.77 -20.00
N SER A 1085 -28.25 33.31 -19.08
CA SER A 1085 -27.96 33.96 -17.79
C SER A 1085 -26.92 35.08 -17.84
N TYR A 1086 -26.20 35.23 -18.96
CA TYR A 1086 -25.21 36.30 -19.14
C TYR A 1086 -25.93 37.59 -19.56
N GLN A 1087 -25.77 38.66 -18.76
CA GLN A 1087 -26.28 39.99 -19.12
C GLN A 1087 -25.72 40.43 -20.48
N ARG A 1088 -26.59 40.87 -21.39
CA ARG A 1088 -26.15 41.55 -22.62
C ARG A 1088 -25.42 42.83 -22.22
N LYS A 1089 -24.14 42.93 -22.55
CA LYS A 1089 -23.53 44.23 -22.82
C LYS A 1089 -24.05 44.68 -24.18
N GLU A 1090 -24.71 45.84 -24.20
CA GLU A 1090 -25.01 46.60 -25.42
C GLU A 1090 -23.72 47.20 -26.00
#